data_AF-A0A6B0X6Z5-F1
#
_entry.id   AF-A0A6B0X6Z5-F1
#
_cell.length_a   1.000
_cell.length_b   1.000
_cell.length_c   1.000
_cell.angle_alpha   90.00
_cell.angle_beta   90.00
_cell.angle_gamma   90.00
#
_symmetry.space_group_name_H-M   'P 1'
#
loop_
_entity.id
_entity.type
_entity.pdbx_description
1 polymer ?
#
loop_
_entity_poly.entity_id
_entity_poly.type
_entity_poly.pdbx_seq_one_letter_code
_entity_poly.pdbx_strand_id
1 'polypeptide(L)'
;MRRPSCSSHCPALILTFLLGLILVPPQPTEAQKRGYRIAGNQIVVNSPAHWERWSMPTHAVNILPSGGVHPHFSRSRFNVLDDLETYTRRLPELRRKKGQTAVLNIDSTETLDIFGNVILDRKKNPLYTHLSRIGISRVGSNPRAAANILDGDPNTFWEPDFNDPIEDWWVEVDLGRSLPVDELVLNFVDESLGDPFRQFRILSAPFQKIINQEVNEIPFRREGGTKGSNEDQRVFSFHLDQFQADPNWIGETVQVIRIVVTDSKFGRGKLISEEEWSALDRADRGDVVHFIKNQQGFEEPVEKSVYDDLSPERQGRIEHYIRERPRLADIQVWGFGDNLGPGLVEGGGSAAFHGANDSFSPAPAFDGDGGSNFIHLVWSPTVDRGVLFVDMGATFWLDTFRMSSSLPRLLIDGYILRGSDGSRDSSGRIKWRRISDSAREHNMTDRFEHIMDVYQPPPKVRFLEVIIVSDDPRRRGGYTAGPNVSEYQLFSNGYPAAVELVSDLIELPGTRNLGGITWEGETPPGTTLEVRTRTGDMLAKETRYFDKGGTEITADAWKNLIGSFKGPADTTFIPTRGWSSWSRAYQNPGDPVTSPGLRKFMQVQVKLLTTDRNVAASIQSIGIEMATPAAELIYAEVWPIDVLTPGTVDTFEVFIQPNFIERPSRSRSTGFDEILLTKPASQSMELLEVGLDTDPQTDGEDQIFLPTEDGSFVAGNGELLQFLGPPTGSDSIWVQLPTPLHSLADLPKIYNKITTEGDQVPVTGDGLLLSGDSYGLLDDEEKGDILYFDTEGKSIDQAAYLALAEEERGDVRYLRLLNGDGAQFPFDEGGDSLDVAAYNRLSSREKGNIVGRGPLVRLRYRAPVFLNGTTLRLAVRNTSSGSDAPWQSVAAGDATSLVGSNSLSINVPLESKPIDKFSLDPNPFTPNGDGINDEIVIRFSIFKITTSRQVKVKIFALDGRSVWETTQILDSGHVSIRWSGEDRNGQKVAPGLYLCQLDLDVDNQAGGSTQTRLLSVAY
;
A
#
# COMPACT_ATOMS: atom_id res chain seq x y z
N MET A 1 -58.89 -43.41 -34.75
CA MET A 1 -60.35 -43.25 -35.01
C MET A 1 -60.79 -41.83 -34.61
N ARG A 2 -62.04 -41.45 -34.87
CA ARG A 2 -62.52 -40.04 -34.89
C ARG A 2 -62.72 -39.40 -33.49
N ARG A 3 -62.65 -38.05 -33.48
CA ARG A 3 -63.23 -37.05 -32.52
C ARG A 3 -64.73 -37.31 -32.23
N PRO A 4 -65.45 -36.69 -31.24
CA PRO A 4 -65.37 -35.30 -30.70
C PRO A 4 -65.43 -35.23 -29.14
N SER A 5 -65.82 -34.18 -28.37
CA SER A 5 -66.44 -32.84 -28.60
C SER A 5 -66.18 -31.87 -27.41
N CYS A 6 -66.53 -30.58 -27.53
CA CYS A 6 -66.57 -29.60 -26.42
C CYS A 6 -67.95 -29.50 -25.74
N SER A 7 -67.98 -29.11 -24.46
CA SER A 7 -68.81 -28.05 -23.82
C SER A 7 -68.87 -28.26 -22.29
N SER A 8 -69.12 -27.34 -21.37
CA SER A 8 -69.08 -25.86 -21.22
C SER A 8 -69.64 -25.57 -19.81
N HIS A 9 -69.33 -24.42 -19.19
CA HIS A 9 -69.87 -23.86 -17.92
C HIS A 9 -69.22 -24.26 -16.58
N CYS A 10 -68.53 -23.31 -15.92
CA CYS A 10 -69.09 -22.49 -14.83
C CYS A 10 -68.12 -21.34 -14.44
N PRO A 11 -68.59 -20.18 -13.93
CA PRO A 11 -67.74 -19.01 -13.69
C PRO A 11 -67.42 -18.68 -12.22
N ALA A 12 -66.41 -17.80 -12.06
CA ALA A 12 -66.24 -16.79 -11.01
C ALA A 12 -65.76 -17.16 -9.57
N LEU A 13 -64.46 -16.88 -9.38
CA LEU A 13 -63.86 -16.02 -8.33
C LEU A 13 -63.59 -16.49 -6.88
N ILE A 14 -62.29 -16.35 -6.54
CA ILE A 14 -61.65 -16.06 -5.24
C ILE A 14 -61.69 -17.17 -4.16
N LEU A 15 -60.55 -17.85 -4.03
CA LEU A 15 -59.86 -17.92 -2.73
C LEU A 15 -58.34 -17.77 -2.91
N THR A 16 -57.71 -17.03 -2.01
CA THR A 16 -56.32 -16.55 -2.10
C THR A 16 -55.30 -17.67 -1.85
N PHE A 17 -54.23 -17.72 -2.63
CA PHE A 17 -53.02 -18.48 -2.30
C PHE A 17 -51.79 -17.57 -2.44
N LEU A 18 -51.06 -17.35 -1.34
CA LEU A 18 -49.74 -16.73 -1.40
C LEU A 18 -48.75 -17.72 -2.02
N LEU A 19 -48.14 -17.36 -3.15
CA LEU A 19 -46.83 -17.89 -3.50
C LEU A 19 -45.77 -16.98 -2.87
N GLY A 20 -44.95 -17.53 -1.99
CA GLY A 20 -43.72 -16.87 -1.55
C GLY A 20 -42.74 -16.80 -2.72
N LEU A 21 -42.35 -15.58 -3.11
CA LEU A 21 -41.17 -15.38 -3.95
C LEU A 21 -39.95 -15.81 -3.15
N ILE A 22 -39.36 -16.94 -3.53
CA ILE A 22 -37.97 -17.25 -3.17
C ILE A 22 -37.11 -16.23 -3.90
N LEU A 23 -36.61 -15.22 -3.19
CA LEU A 23 -35.54 -14.37 -3.71
C LEU A 23 -34.31 -15.26 -3.90
N VAL A 24 -34.03 -15.62 -5.15
CA VAL A 24 -32.68 -15.99 -5.55
C VAL A 24 -31.82 -14.73 -5.35
N PRO A 25 -30.75 -14.78 -4.52
CA PRO A 25 -29.89 -13.61 -4.36
C PRO A 25 -29.30 -13.22 -5.72
N PRO A 26 -29.19 -11.92 -6.04
CA PRO A 26 -28.63 -11.49 -7.31
C PRO A 26 -27.21 -12.02 -7.45
N GLN A 27 -26.93 -12.65 -8.59
CA GLN A 27 -25.57 -13.05 -8.96
C GLN A 27 -24.65 -11.81 -8.95
N PRO A 28 -23.39 -11.94 -8.49
CA PRO A 28 -22.46 -10.83 -8.49
C PRO A 28 -22.27 -10.27 -9.90
N THR A 29 -22.70 -9.02 -10.11
CA THR A 29 -22.38 -8.23 -11.31
C THR A 29 -20.86 -8.13 -11.47
N GLU A 30 -20.32 -8.04 -12.70
CA GLU A 30 -18.86 -8.04 -12.94
C GLU A 30 -18.08 -7.00 -12.12
N ALA A 31 -18.72 -5.90 -11.69
CA ALA A 31 -18.13 -4.92 -10.78
C ALA A 31 -17.66 -5.51 -9.43
N GLN A 32 -18.24 -6.62 -8.96
CA GLN A 32 -17.82 -7.31 -7.72
C GLN A 32 -16.58 -8.22 -7.91
N LYS A 33 -15.89 -8.16 -9.06
CA LYS A 33 -14.72 -9.00 -9.37
C LYS A 33 -13.39 -8.23 -9.53
N ARG A 34 -13.37 -6.90 -9.33
CA ARG A 34 -12.18 -6.05 -9.54
C ARG A 34 -11.99 -5.09 -8.36
N GLY A 35 -10.76 -4.67 -8.07
CA GLY A 35 -10.46 -3.64 -7.06
C GLY A 35 -10.87 -2.20 -7.40
N TYR A 36 -11.76 -2.04 -8.39
CA TYR A 36 -12.30 -0.77 -8.89
C TYR A 36 -13.54 -1.04 -9.74
N ARG A 37 -14.33 0.00 -10.00
CA ARG A 37 -15.38 0.01 -11.02
C ARG A 37 -15.19 1.17 -11.99
N ILE A 38 -15.59 0.98 -13.25
CA ILE A 38 -15.70 2.07 -14.24
C ILE A 38 -17.16 2.54 -14.26
N ALA A 39 -17.38 3.83 -14.02
CA ALA A 39 -18.68 4.48 -13.98
C ALA A 39 -18.71 5.60 -15.02
N GLY A 40 -19.16 5.28 -16.23
CA GLY A 40 -19.08 6.18 -17.38
C GLY A 40 -17.62 6.54 -17.69
N ASN A 41 -17.25 7.79 -17.42
CA ASN A 41 -15.92 8.35 -17.66
C ASN A 41 -15.05 8.42 -16.39
N GLN A 42 -15.43 7.77 -15.27
CA GLN A 42 -14.58 7.72 -14.07
C GLN A 42 -14.22 6.29 -13.67
N ILE A 43 -12.99 6.11 -13.20
CA ILE A 43 -12.57 4.96 -12.38
C ILE A 43 -12.90 5.32 -10.93
N VAL A 44 -13.54 4.42 -10.20
CA VAL A 44 -13.96 4.66 -8.81
C VAL A 44 -13.59 3.48 -7.91
N VAL A 45 -13.04 3.81 -6.73
CA VAL A 45 -12.73 2.88 -5.64
C VAL A 45 -13.37 3.45 -4.37
N ASN A 46 -14.45 2.83 -3.91
CA ASN A 46 -15.28 3.38 -2.82
C ASN A 46 -16.11 2.32 -2.06
N SER A 47 -15.61 1.09 -1.88
CA SER A 47 -16.34 0.04 -1.15
C SER A 47 -15.37 -1.00 -0.57
N PRO A 48 -15.76 -1.78 0.46
CA PRO A 48 -14.90 -2.79 1.07
C PRO A 48 -14.39 -3.80 0.04
N ALA A 49 -15.29 -4.32 -0.79
CA ALA A 49 -14.97 -5.29 -1.85
C ALA A 49 -14.02 -4.75 -2.95
N HIS A 50 -13.89 -3.43 -3.11
CA HIS A 50 -12.83 -2.88 -3.95
C HIS A 50 -11.48 -2.92 -3.23
N TRP A 51 -11.42 -2.50 -1.97
CA TRP A 51 -10.20 -2.48 -1.17
C TRP A 51 -9.67 -3.89 -0.87
N GLU A 52 -10.53 -4.88 -0.64
CA GLU A 52 -10.17 -6.31 -0.46
C GLU A 52 -9.37 -6.91 -1.63
N ARG A 53 -9.33 -6.23 -2.79
CA ARG A 53 -8.56 -6.62 -3.98
C ARG A 53 -7.26 -5.83 -4.18
N TRP A 54 -7.00 -4.82 -3.35
CA TRP A 54 -5.74 -4.09 -3.40
C TRP A 54 -4.66 -4.87 -2.64
N SER A 55 -3.42 -4.81 -3.14
CA SER A 55 -2.26 -5.30 -2.42
C SER A 55 -1.95 -4.35 -1.27
N MET A 56 -2.12 -4.84 -0.04
CA MET A 56 -1.88 -4.07 1.19
C MET A 56 -1.46 -5.01 2.34
N PRO A 57 -0.75 -4.52 3.37
CA PRO A 57 -0.43 -5.32 4.54
C PRO A 57 -1.67 -5.50 5.42
N THR A 58 -2.47 -6.54 5.20
CA THR A 58 -3.80 -6.74 5.84
C THR A 58 -3.72 -6.98 7.35
N HIS A 59 -2.57 -7.38 7.89
CA HIS A 59 -2.32 -7.42 9.34
C HIS A 59 -2.05 -6.03 9.96
N ALA A 60 -1.85 -5.00 9.12
CA ALA A 60 -1.50 -3.64 9.53
C ALA A 60 -2.60 -2.60 9.20
N VAL A 61 -3.71 -3.03 8.58
CA VAL A 61 -4.84 -2.16 8.20
C VAL A 61 -6.18 -2.88 8.38
N ASN A 62 -7.20 -2.12 8.77
CA ASN A 62 -8.60 -2.57 8.84
C ASN A 62 -9.38 -1.96 7.67
N ILE A 63 -10.17 -2.78 6.97
CA ILE A 63 -11.16 -2.29 6.00
C ILE A 63 -12.44 -1.96 6.75
N LEU A 64 -12.84 -0.69 6.73
CA LEU A 64 -14.01 -0.20 7.46
C LEU A 64 -15.31 -0.66 6.77
N PRO A 65 -16.38 -1.02 7.52
CA PRO A 65 -17.68 -1.35 6.94
C PRO A 65 -18.30 -0.23 6.09
N SER A 66 -17.89 1.02 6.31
CA SER A 66 -18.24 2.19 5.48
C SER A 66 -17.64 2.15 4.07
N GLY A 67 -16.60 1.34 3.83
CA GLY A 67 -15.91 1.21 2.55
C GLY A 67 -14.62 2.02 2.41
N GLY A 68 -13.90 2.27 3.51
CA GLY A 68 -12.56 2.85 3.53
C GLY A 68 -11.50 1.91 4.14
N VAL A 69 -10.24 2.34 4.16
CA VAL A 69 -9.12 1.64 4.82
C VAL A 69 -8.48 2.55 5.87
N HIS A 70 -8.26 1.99 7.06
CA HIS A 70 -7.66 2.65 8.21
C HIS A 70 -6.52 1.80 8.79
N PRO A 71 -5.36 2.35 9.18
CA PRO A 71 -4.31 1.59 9.84
C PRO A 71 -4.79 0.87 11.11
N HIS A 72 -4.29 -0.33 11.37
CA HIS A 72 -4.60 -1.10 12.57
C HIS A 72 -3.84 -0.53 13.78
N PHE A 73 -4.49 -0.42 14.94
CA PHE A 73 -3.87 0.07 16.16
C PHE A 73 -3.36 -1.10 17.00
N SER A 74 -2.04 -1.24 17.13
CA SER A 74 -1.43 -2.29 17.95
C SER A 74 -1.50 -1.91 19.44
N ARG A 75 -2.07 -2.77 20.27
CA ARG A 75 -2.23 -2.58 21.72
C ARG A 75 -0.96 -2.97 22.45
N SER A 76 -0.71 -2.38 23.62
CA SER A 76 0.39 -2.77 24.52
C SER A 76 0.02 -3.86 25.53
N ARG A 77 -1.24 -3.89 25.98
CA ARG A 77 -1.80 -4.89 26.92
C ARG A 77 -3.33 -4.90 26.82
N PHE A 78 -3.94 -6.07 26.82
CA PHE A 78 -5.40 -6.25 26.72
C PHE A 78 -5.80 -7.66 27.19
N ASN A 79 -7.08 -7.88 27.47
CA ASN A 79 -7.61 -9.22 27.70
C ASN A 79 -7.80 -9.93 26.35
N VAL A 80 -7.07 -11.03 26.13
CA VAL A 80 -7.08 -11.80 24.86
C VAL A 80 -8.47 -12.31 24.50
N LEU A 81 -9.32 -12.57 25.50
CA LEU A 81 -10.65 -13.12 25.30
C LEU A 81 -11.67 -12.09 24.76
N ASP A 82 -11.34 -10.79 24.81
CA ASP A 82 -12.19 -9.72 24.23
C ASP A 82 -12.20 -9.75 22.68
N ASP A 83 -11.35 -10.56 22.06
CA ASP A 83 -10.99 -10.47 20.63
C ASP A 83 -10.97 -11.85 19.94
N LEU A 84 -12.06 -12.62 20.11
CA LEU A 84 -12.14 -14.04 19.72
C LEU A 84 -11.81 -14.35 18.25
N GLU A 85 -12.02 -13.40 17.33
CA GLU A 85 -11.78 -13.61 15.90
C GLU A 85 -10.30 -13.46 15.51
N THR A 86 -9.58 -12.47 16.03
CA THR A 86 -8.19 -12.13 15.67
C THR A 86 -7.18 -13.24 15.95
N TYR A 87 -7.50 -14.16 16.86
CA TYR A 87 -6.66 -15.30 17.26
C TYR A 87 -7.10 -16.62 16.60
N THR A 88 -8.06 -16.58 15.67
CA THR A 88 -8.48 -17.75 14.90
C THR A 88 -7.36 -18.21 13.98
N ARG A 89 -7.01 -19.50 14.07
CA ARG A 89 -5.89 -20.11 13.33
C ARG A 89 -6.38 -21.19 12.38
N ARG A 90 -5.93 -21.17 11.12
CA ARG A 90 -6.25 -22.21 10.13
C ARG A 90 -5.51 -23.51 10.44
N LEU A 91 -6.18 -24.65 10.25
CA LEU A 91 -5.63 -26.00 10.46
C LEU A 91 -5.64 -26.79 9.14
N PRO A 92 -4.56 -26.74 8.32
CA PRO A 92 -4.57 -27.26 6.95
C PRO A 92 -4.68 -28.79 6.82
N GLU A 93 -4.15 -29.55 7.80
CA GLU A 93 -4.04 -31.02 7.72
C GLU A 93 -4.71 -31.76 8.90
N LEU A 94 -5.90 -31.32 9.37
CA LEU A 94 -6.62 -32.07 10.42
C LEU A 94 -7.08 -33.46 9.93
N ARG A 95 -6.28 -34.49 10.24
CA ARG A 95 -6.56 -35.90 9.93
C ARG A 95 -6.79 -36.70 11.19
N ARG A 96 -7.94 -37.37 11.27
CA ARG A 96 -8.34 -38.23 12.40
C ARG A 96 -8.38 -39.69 11.97
N LYS A 97 -7.81 -40.59 12.78
CA LYS A 97 -8.02 -42.04 12.66
C LYS A 97 -9.44 -42.38 13.13
N LYS A 98 -9.99 -43.50 12.66
CA LYS A 98 -11.32 -43.97 13.07
C LYS A 98 -11.38 -44.15 14.59
N GLY A 99 -12.28 -43.42 15.25
CA GLY A 99 -12.45 -43.44 16.72
C GLY A 99 -11.67 -42.36 17.48
N GLN A 100 -10.82 -41.56 16.81
CA GLN A 100 -10.23 -40.37 17.43
C GLN A 100 -11.23 -39.21 17.45
N THR A 101 -11.15 -38.38 18.50
CA THR A 101 -11.97 -37.19 18.73
C THR A 101 -11.09 -35.95 18.78
N ALA A 102 -11.57 -34.83 18.25
CA ALA A 102 -10.88 -33.54 18.36
C ALA A 102 -11.28 -32.79 19.63
N VAL A 103 -10.53 -31.73 19.96
CA VAL A 103 -10.95 -30.68 20.89
C VAL A 103 -12.23 -29.98 20.40
N LEU A 104 -12.94 -29.33 21.32
CA LEU A 104 -14.29 -28.78 21.12
C LEU A 104 -14.31 -27.46 20.32
N ASN A 105 -13.24 -26.66 20.39
CA ASN A 105 -13.09 -25.33 19.80
C ASN A 105 -12.63 -25.34 18.33
N ILE A 106 -13.02 -26.36 17.56
CA ILE A 106 -12.65 -26.47 16.14
C ILE A 106 -13.88 -26.45 15.25
N ASP A 107 -13.94 -25.41 14.42
CA ASP A 107 -14.90 -25.30 13.34
C ASP A 107 -14.37 -25.93 12.05
N SER A 108 -15.28 -26.21 11.12
CA SER A 108 -14.96 -26.64 9.77
C SER A 108 -15.91 -25.99 8.75
N THR A 109 -15.36 -25.31 7.75
CA THR A 109 -16.10 -24.76 6.60
C THR A 109 -15.73 -25.52 5.34
N GLU A 110 -16.65 -25.62 4.37
CA GLU A 110 -16.32 -26.18 3.06
C GLU A 110 -15.27 -25.29 2.37
N THR A 111 -14.19 -25.91 1.87
CA THR A 111 -13.15 -25.17 1.15
C THR A 111 -13.67 -24.80 -0.24
N LEU A 112 -13.67 -23.51 -0.55
CA LEU A 112 -14.11 -22.98 -1.85
C LEU A 112 -12.92 -22.71 -2.78
N ASP A 113 -13.14 -22.80 -4.09
CA ASP A 113 -12.21 -22.27 -5.10
C ASP A 113 -12.33 -20.73 -5.24
N ILE A 114 -11.45 -20.13 -6.05
CA ILE A 114 -11.45 -18.69 -6.33
C ILE A 114 -12.74 -18.17 -7.03
N PHE A 115 -13.65 -19.07 -7.40
CA PHE A 115 -14.95 -18.76 -8.01
C PHE A 115 -16.13 -19.06 -7.07
N GLY A 116 -15.87 -19.51 -5.83
CA GLY A 116 -16.89 -19.81 -4.82
C GLY A 116 -17.49 -21.23 -4.88
N ASN A 117 -16.92 -22.15 -5.67
CA ASN A 117 -17.39 -23.54 -5.74
C ASN A 117 -16.70 -24.42 -4.69
N VAL A 118 -17.44 -25.36 -4.10
CA VAL A 118 -16.88 -26.35 -3.15
C VAL A 118 -15.85 -27.24 -3.83
N ILE A 119 -14.61 -27.23 -3.32
CA ILE A 119 -13.54 -28.10 -3.79
C ILE A 119 -13.77 -29.52 -3.28
N LEU A 120 -13.73 -30.50 -4.18
CA LEU A 120 -13.92 -31.91 -3.86
C LEU A 120 -12.59 -32.69 -3.87
N ASP A 121 -12.48 -33.69 -2.99
CA ASP A 121 -11.40 -34.67 -3.01
C ASP A 121 -11.49 -35.64 -4.22
N ARG A 122 -10.47 -36.48 -4.40
CA ARG A 122 -10.45 -37.50 -5.48
C ARG A 122 -11.59 -38.53 -5.41
N LYS A 123 -12.37 -38.57 -4.32
CA LYS A 123 -13.53 -39.45 -4.11
C LYS A 123 -14.86 -38.68 -4.16
N LYS A 124 -14.84 -37.39 -4.52
CA LYS A 124 -15.98 -36.45 -4.57
C LYS A 124 -16.57 -36.03 -3.22
N ASN A 125 -15.82 -36.12 -2.13
CA ASN A 125 -16.22 -35.52 -0.84
C ASN A 125 -15.80 -34.04 -0.81
N PRO A 126 -16.60 -33.13 -0.24
CA PRO A 126 -16.14 -31.77 0.09
C PRO A 126 -14.85 -31.79 0.90
N LEU A 127 -13.87 -30.98 0.50
CA LEU A 127 -12.75 -30.63 1.36
C LEU A 127 -13.23 -29.59 2.38
N TYR A 128 -12.69 -29.68 3.60
CA TYR A 128 -13.01 -28.76 4.69
C TYR A 128 -11.76 -28.02 5.15
N THR A 129 -11.87 -26.70 5.26
CA THR A 129 -10.94 -25.86 5.99
C THR A 129 -11.34 -25.92 7.46
N HIS A 130 -10.41 -26.32 8.32
CA HIS A 130 -10.64 -26.37 9.76
C HIS A 130 -10.03 -25.12 10.42
N LEU A 131 -10.68 -24.60 11.46
CA LEU A 131 -10.27 -23.39 12.18
C LEU A 131 -10.22 -23.69 13.68
N SER A 132 -9.09 -23.41 14.32
CA SER A 132 -8.97 -23.37 15.78
C SER A 132 -9.34 -21.96 16.25
N ARG A 133 -10.27 -21.82 17.18
CA ARG A 133 -10.61 -20.52 17.79
C ARG A 133 -10.19 -20.46 19.26
N ILE A 134 -10.16 -19.25 19.82
CA ILE A 134 -10.22 -19.11 21.28
C ILE A 134 -11.49 -19.81 21.77
N GLY A 135 -11.39 -20.62 22.82
CA GLY A 135 -12.56 -21.25 23.42
C GLY A 135 -12.26 -22.42 24.34
N ILE A 136 -13.32 -23.03 24.85
CA ILE A 136 -13.24 -24.27 25.60
C ILE A 136 -12.82 -25.39 24.65
N SER A 137 -11.65 -25.98 24.90
CA SER A 137 -11.11 -27.07 24.08
C SER A 137 -11.42 -28.45 24.67
N ARG A 138 -11.42 -28.56 26.00
CA ARG A 138 -11.78 -29.78 26.75
C ARG A 138 -12.41 -29.43 28.10
N VAL A 139 -13.22 -30.35 28.62
CA VAL A 139 -13.83 -30.26 29.95
C VAL A 139 -13.95 -31.68 30.51
N GLY A 140 -13.65 -31.87 31.80
CA GLY A 140 -13.92 -33.14 32.47
C GLY A 140 -15.38 -33.25 32.92
N SER A 141 -15.95 -32.17 33.48
CA SER A 141 -17.28 -32.15 34.09
C SER A 141 -18.14 -30.96 33.63
N ASN A 142 -19.45 -31.18 33.51
CA ASN A 142 -20.45 -30.22 33.00
C ASN A 142 -20.00 -29.38 31.76
N PRO A 143 -19.75 -30.02 30.61
CA PRO A 143 -19.29 -29.34 29.39
C PRO A 143 -20.30 -28.32 28.82
N ARG A 144 -21.57 -28.36 29.24
CA ARG A 144 -22.61 -27.45 28.73
C ARG A 144 -22.50 -26.03 29.29
N ALA A 145 -22.00 -25.89 30.51
CA ALA A 145 -21.82 -24.60 31.18
C ALA A 145 -20.39 -24.05 31.04
N ALA A 146 -19.46 -24.82 30.49
CA ALA A 146 -18.04 -24.45 30.45
C ALA A 146 -17.76 -23.17 29.65
N ALA A 147 -18.52 -22.89 28.59
CA ALA A 147 -18.33 -21.71 27.75
C ALA A 147 -18.70 -20.38 28.46
N ASN A 148 -19.47 -20.45 29.55
CA ASN A 148 -19.89 -19.27 30.31
C ASN A 148 -18.69 -18.49 30.87
N ILE A 149 -17.58 -19.17 31.20
CA ILE A 149 -16.38 -18.50 31.76
C ILE A 149 -15.64 -17.60 30.77
N LEU A 150 -16.14 -17.48 29.53
CA LEU A 150 -15.57 -16.71 28.44
C LEU A 150 -16.55 -15.64 27.90
N ASP A 151 -17.74 -15.48 28.50
CA ASP A 151 -18.78 -14.54 28.02
C ASP A 151 -18.74 -13.15 28.70
N GLY A 152 -18.00 -13.02 29.81
CA GLY A 152 -17.82 -11.78 30.56
C GLY A 152 -19.01 -11.38 31.45
N ASP A 153 -20.05 -12.20 31.57
CA ASP A 153 -21.19 -11.95 32.46
C ASP A 153 -20.92 -12.54 33.86
N PRO A 154 -20.78 -11.72 34.93
CA PRO A 154 -20.52 -12.23 36.29
C PRO A 154 -21.68 -13.06 36.88
N ASN A 155 -22.82 -13.16 36.17
CA ASN A 155 -23.99 -13.94 36.58
C ASN A 155 -24.09 -15.30 35.89
N THR A 156 -23.34 -15.53 34.80
CA THR A 156 -23.15 -16.86 34.23
C THR A 156 -21.96 -17.53 34.94
N PHE A 157 -21.83 -18.85 34.81
CA PHE A 157 -20.76 -19.61 35.47
C PHE A 157 -20.61 -21.03 34.94
N TRP A 158 -19.43 -21.60 35.14
CA TRP A 158 -19.22 -23.04 35.14
C TRP A 158 -19.27 -23.59 36.58
N GLU A 159 -20.16 -24.56 36.78
CA GLU A 159 -20.28 -25.38 38.00
C GLU A 159 -20.05 -26.84 37.59
N PRO A 160 -19.07 -27.57 38.17
CA PRO A 160 -18.93 -29.01 37.96
C PRO A 160 -20.22 -29.77 38.28
N ASP A 161 -20.50 -30.88 37.58
CA ASP A 161 -21.59 -31.75 37.99
C ASP A 161 -21.22 -32.44 39.31
N PHE A 162 -22.06 -32.25 40.31
CA PHE A 162 -21.87 -32.77 41.66
C PHE A 162 -21.79 -34.30 41.72
N ASN A 163 -22.26 -35.00 40.70
CA ASN A 163 -22.21 -36.47 40.60
C ASN A 163 -20.92 -36.97 39.93
N ASP A 164 -20.17 -36.10 39.24
CA ASP A 164 -18.88 -36.46 38.65
C ASP A 164 -17.81 -36.51 39.76
N PRO A 165 -16.83 -37.43 39.68
CA PRO A 165 -15.75 -37.51 40.67
C PRO A 165 -14.80 -36.31 40.52
N ILE A 166 -14.13 -35.91 41.60
CA ILE A 166 -13.38 -34.65 41.65
C ILE A 166 -12.18 -34.61 40.69
N GLU A 167 -11.63 -35.76 40.30
CA GLU A 167 -10.62 -35.86 39.24
C GLU A 167 -11.10 -35.35 37.86
N ASP A 168 -12.41 -35.32 37.63
CA ASP A 168 -13.05 -34.78 36.42
C ASP A 168 -13.47 -33.29 36.57
N TRP A 169 -13.30 -32.67 37.75
CA TRP A 169 -13.65 -31.28 37.99
C TRP A 169 -12.59 -30.31 37.43
N TRP A 170 -12.48 -30.26 36.11
CA TRP A 170 -11.56 -29.38 35.40
C TRP A 170 -12.13 -28.87 34.06
N VAL A 171 -11.64 -27.70 33.65
CA VAL A 171 -11.97 -27.02 32.39
C VAL A 171 -10.69 -26.54 31.70
N GLU A 172 -10.62 -26.66 30.38
CA GLU A 172 -9.48 -26.29 29.55
C GLU A 172 -9.87 -25.26 28.48
N VAL A 173 -9.24 -24.09 28.56
CA VAL A 173 -9.32 -23.00 27.59
C VAL A 173 -8.13 -23.11 26.64
N ASP A 174 -8.38 -23.06 25.34
CA ASP A 174 -7.36 -22.90 24.29
C ASP A 174 -7.47 -21.48 23.74
N LEU A 175 -6.34 -20.79 23.61
CA LEU A 175 -6.22 -19.44 23.09
C LEU A 175 -6.10 -19.39 21.55
N GLY A 176 -6.28 -20.53 20.87
CA GLY A 176 -6.26 -20.68 19.41
C GLY A 176 -4.85 -20.70 18.80
N ARG A 177 -3.94 -19.90 19.36
CA ARG A 177 -2.51 -19.82 19.06
C ARG A 177 -1.68 -19.56 20.32
N SER A 178 -0.36 -19.67 20.20
CA SER A 178 0.62 -19.41 21.26
C SER A 178 0.83 -17.91 21.46
N LEU A 179 0.69 -17.44 22.69
CA LEU A 179 0.67 -16.03 23.06
C LEU A 179 1.50 -15.72 24.30
N PRO A 180 2.12 -14.54 24.40
CA PRO A 180 2.74 -14.09 25.63
C PRO A 180 1.66 -13.60 26.60
N VAL A 181 1.43 -14.32 27.70
CA VAL A 181 0.44 -13.98 28.74
C VAL A 181 1.19 -13.50 29.98
N ASP A 182 0.87 -12.30 30.48
CA ASP A 182 1.53 -11.71 31.65
C ASP A 182 0.77 -11.93 32.98
N GLU A 183 -0.55 -12.09 32.90
CA GLU A 183 -1.41 -12.28 34.06
C GLU A 183 -2.68 -13.08 33.71
N LEU A 184 -3.05 -14.00 34.59
CA LEU A 184 -4.36 -14.68 34.59
C LEU A 184 -5.17 -14.22 35.79
N VAL A 185 -6.43 -13.83 35.57
CA VAL A 185 -7.38 -13.49 36.64
C VAL A 185 -8.55 -14.46 36.62
N LEU A 186 -8.89 -15.06 37.77
CA LEU A 186 -10.12 -15.84 37.94
C LEU A 186 -11.12 -15.07 38.79
N ASN A 187 -12.33 -14.94 38.29
CA ASN A 187 -13.46 -14.30 38.96
C ASN A 187 -14.52 -15.36 39.29
N PHE A 188 -14.82 -15.52 40.56
CA PHE A 188 -15.91 -16.36 41.06
C PHE A 188 -17.19 -15.52 41.19
N VAL A 189 -18.35 -16.19 41.11
CA VAL A 189 -19.67 -15.54 41.22
C VAL A 189 -19.83 -14.78 42.55
N ASP A 190 -20.84 -13.91 42.64
CA ASP A 190 -21.24 -13.28 43.91
C ASP A 190 -21.70 -14.32 44.97
N GLU A 191 -21.66 -13.96 46.26
CA GLU A 191 -22.09 -14.83 47.37
C GLU A 191 -23.57 -15.25 47.25
N SER A 192 -24.43 -14.40 46.69
CA SER A 192 -25.84 -14.75 46.42
C SER A 192 -26.02 -15.80 45.32
N LEU A 193 -24.99 -16.02 44.49
CA LEU A 193 -25.00 -16.98 43.39
C LEU A 193 -24.21 -18.26 43.71
N GLY A 194 -23.26 -18.28 44.64
CA GLY A 194 -22.61 -19.52 45.05
C GLY A 194 -21.25 -19.37 45.73
N ASP A 195 -20.48 -20.44 45.73
CA ASP A 195 -19.21 -20.57 46.45
C ASP A 195 -18.01 -20.46 45.49
N PRO A 196 -16.89 -19.84 45.90
CA PRO A 196 -15.64 -19.94 45.17
C PRO A 196 -15.06 -21.36 45.29
N PHE A 197 -14.11 -21.73 44.42
CA PHE A 197 -13.45 -23.03 44.55
C PHE A 197 -12.63 -23.11 45.84
N ARG A 198 -12.92 -24.13 46.67
CA ARG A 198 -12.27 -24.34 47.97
C ARG A 198 -10.79 -24.65 47.83
N GLN A 199 -10.38 -25.53 46.92
CA GLN A 199 -9.00 -25.54 46.43
C GLN A 199 -8.96 -25.80 44.94
N PHE A 200 -8.03 -25.15 44.24
CA PHE A 200 -7.78 -25.34 42.82
C PHE A 200 -6.33 -25.10 42.45
N ARG A 201 -5.95 -25.54 41.24
CA ARG A 201 -4.68 -25.23 40.58
C ARG A 201 -4.91 -24.76 39.15
N ILE A 202 -4.03 -23.90 38.66
CA ILE A 202 -3.98 -23.46 37.26
C ILE A 202 -2.73 -24.05 36.62
N LEU A 203 -2.91 -24.61 35.43
CA LEU A 203 -1.85 -25.14 34.58
C LEU A 203 -1.82 -24.41 33.24
N SER A 204 -0.62 -24.16 32.70
CA SER A 204 -0.41 -23.60 31.35
C SER A 204 0.28 -24.62 30.44
N ALA A 205 0.18 -24.45 29.12
CA ALA A 205 1.06 -25.11 28.15
C ALA A 205 1.23 -24.23 26.89
N PRO A 206 2.41 -24.27 26.22
CA PRO A 206 2.73 -23.38 25.11
C PRO A 206 2.07 -23.77 23.77
N PHE A 207 1.49 -24.96 23.66
CA PHE A 207 0.78 -25.44 22.46
C PHE A 207 -0.38 -26.39 22.80
N GLN A 208 -1.33 -26.54 21.87
CA GLN A 208 -2.46 -27.48 21.96
C GLN A 208 -2.25 -28.71 21.05
N LYS A 209 -2.63 -29.90 21.54
CA LYS A 209 -2.80 -31.10 20.71
C LYS A 209 -4.25 -31.19 20.26
N ILE A 210 -4.48 -31.20 18.95
CA ILE A 210 -5.84 -31.22 18.39
C ILE A 210 -6.61 -32.50 18.71
N ILE A 211 -5.91 -33.64 18.83
CA ILE A 211 -6.50 -34.95 19.08
C ILE A 211 -6.53 -35.25 20.58
N ASN A 212 -7.70 -35.56 21.14
CA ASN A 212 -7.85 -35.79 22.59
C ASN A 212 -7.05 -36.99 23.09
N GLN A 213 -6.82 -37.99 22.24
CA GLN A 213 -6.01 -39.16 22.58
C GLN A 213 -4.50 -38.85 22.67
N GLU A 214 -4.06 -37.66 22.26
CA GLU A 214 -2.66 -37.19 22.28
C GLU A 214 -2.42 -36.16 23.41
N VAL A 215 -3.40 -35.95 24.30
CA VAL A 215 -3.34 -34.97 25.42
C VAL A 215 -2.15 -35.19 26.37
N ASN A 216 -1.68 -36.43 26.51
CA ASN A 216 -0.51 -36.76 27.34
C ASN A 216 0.83 -36.28 26.75
N GLU A 217 0.82 -35.77 25.52
CA GLU A 217 1.98 -35.13 24.88
C GLU A 217 2.04 -33.62 25.14
N ILE A 218 1.05 -33.04 25.85
CA ILE A 218 1.03 -31.61 26.21
C ILE A 218 1.85 -31.40 27.50
N PRO A 219 2.91 -30.59 27.48
CA PRO A 219 3.77 -30.36 28.64
C PRO A 219 3.15 -29.31 29.58
N PHE A 220 2.12 -29.69 30.33
CA PHE A 220 1.49 -28.80 31.31
C PHE A 220 2.45 -28.41 32.44
N ARG A 221 2.62 -27.11 32.64
CA ARG A 221 3.30 -26.49 33.78
C ARG A 221 2.26 -26.01 34.81
N ARG A 222 2.65 -25.75 36.06
CA ARG A 222 1.75 -25.22 37.11
C ARG A 222 2.13 -23.78 37.44
N GLU A 223 1.21 -22.86 37.14
CA GLU A 223 1.43 -21.43 37.34
C GLU A 223 0.82 -20.93 38.65
N GLY A 224 -0.27 -21.56 39.11
CA GLY A 224 -1.02 -21.01 40.24
C GLY A 224 -1.91 -21.99 40.99
N GLY A 225 -2.84 -21.40 41.73
CA GLY A 225 -3.79 -22.07 42.60
C GLY A 225 -3.74 -21.61 44.06
N THR A 226 -4.66 -22.16 44.85
CA THR A 226 -4.76 -21.95 46.29
C THR A 226 -3.63 -22.64 47.05
N LYS A 227 -3.13 -22.02 48.13
CA LYS A 227 -2.11 -22.60 49.03
C LYS A 227 -2.70 -23.42 50.20
N GLY A 228 -4.01 -23.33 50.38
CA GLY A 228 -4.82 -24.01 51.40
C GLY A 228 -6.30 -23.77 51.08
N SER A 229 -7.21 -24.14 51.97
CA SER A 229 -8.65 -23.94 51.74
C SER A 229 -9.02 -22.46 51.63
N ASN A 230 -9.65 -22.11 50.52
CA ASN A 230 -10.35 -20.86 50.30
C ASN A 230 -11.80 -20.99 50.78
N GLU A 231 -12.33 -19.93 51.40
CA GLU A 231 -13.67 -19.90 51.96
C GLU A 231 -14.47 -18.66 51.49
N ASP A 232 -13.79 -17.56 51.16
CA ASP A 232 -14.40 -16.26 50.84
C ASP A 232 -13.73 -15.47 49.69
N GLN A 233 -12.48 -15.77 49.30
CA GLN A 233 -11.80 -15.05 48.23
C GLN A 233 -12.44 -15.39 46.87
N ARG A 234 -12.95 -14.37 46.17
CA ARG A 234 -13.66 -14.49 44.89
C ARG A 234 -12.91 -13.94 43.67
N VAL A 235 -11.75 -13.31 43.86
CA VAL A 235 -10.87 -12.86 42.77
C VAL A 235 -9.45 -13.32 43.05
N PHE A 236 -8.83 -13.98 42.09
CA PHE A 236 -7.42 -14.40 42.15
C PHE A 236 -6.67 -13.93 40.91
N SER A 237 -5.55 -13.24 41.12
CA SER A 237 -4.59 -12.88 40.06
C SER A 237 -3.33 -13.73 40.19
N PHE A 238 -2.77 -14.13 39.04
CA PHE A 238 -1.53 -14.90 38.92
C PHE A 238 -0.68 -14.28 37.82
N HIS A 239 0.51 -13.77 38.15
CA HIS A 239 1.52 -13.41 37.16
C HIS A 239 2.27 -14.64 36.67
N LEU A 240 2.65 -14.64 35.40
CA LEU A 240 3.27 -15.78 34.73
C LEU A 240 4.75 -15.48 34.42
N ASP A 241 5.64 -16.39 34.79
CA ASP A 241 7.10 -16.24 34.66
C ASP A 241 7.70 -17.32 33.73
N GLN A 242 8.25 -16.93 32.58
CA GLN A 242 8.94 -17.85 31.67
C GLN A 242 10.24 -18.41 32.29
N PHE A 243 10.45 -19.74 32.20
CA PHE A 243 11.67 -20.39 32.66
C PHE A 243 12.84 -20.20 31.68
N GLN A 244 14.08 -20.11 32.17
CA GLN A 244 15.31 -19.85 31.37
C GLN A 244 15.20 -18.61 30.44
N ALA A 245 14.46 -17.59 30.86
CA ALA A 245 14.30 -16.35 30.12
C ALA A 245 15.28 -15.26 30.54
N ASP A 246 15.53 -14.33 29.63
CA ASP A 246 16.24 -13.06 29.91
C ASP A 246 15.57 -12.27 31.06
N PRO A 247 16.33 -11.55 31.92
CA PRO A 247 15.77 -10.77 33.03
C PRO A 247 14.73 -9.69 32.66
N ASN A 248 14.66 -9.27 31.40
CA ASN A 248 13.70 -8.29 30.89
C ASN A 248 12.45 -8.95 30.26
N TRP A 249 12.38 -10.28 30.26
CA TRP A 249 11.24 -11.02 29.75
C TRP A 249 10.00 -10.82 30.63
N ILE A 250 8.83 -10.66 30.00
CA ILE A 250 7.55 -10.44 30.69
C ILE A 250 6.54 -11.51 30.25
N GLY A 251 5.92 -12.20 31.20
CA GLY A 251 4.91 -13.23 30.95
C GLY A 251 5.49 -14.61 30.61
N GLU A 252 4.59 -15.54 30.26
CA GLU A 252 4.92 -16.88 29.74
C GLU A 252 4.30 -17.07 28.34
N THR A 253 4.92 -17.89 27.49
CA THR A 253 4.33 -18.34 26.23
C THR A 253 3.27 -19.43 26.49
N VAL A 254 1.99 -19.07 26.32
CA VAL A 254 0.81 -19.91 26.63
C VAL A 254 -0.10 -20.01 25.41
N GLN A 255 -0.55 -21.23 25.09
CA GLN A 255 -1.73 -21.47 24.27
C GLN A 255 -2.88 -22.09 25.08
N VAL A 256 -2.59 -22.98 26.02
CA VAL A 256 -3.61 -23.75 26.75
C VAL A 256 -3.57 -23.42 28.23
N ILE A 257 -4.73 -23.17 28.83
CA ILE A 257 -4.92 -22.93 30.26
C ILE A 257 -5.88 -24.01 30.78
N ARG A 258 -5.49 -24.76 31.81
CA ARG A 258 -6.37 -25.73 32.48
C ARG A 258 -6.56 -25.37 33.95
N ILE A 259 -7.81 -25.19 34.36
CA ILE A 259 -8.21 -24.96 35.75
C ILE A 259 -8.70 -26.30 36.30
N VAL A 260 -8.16 -26.73 37.44
CA VAL A 260 -8.49 -28.01 38.08
C VAL A 260 -8.88 -27.77 39.53
N VAL A 261 -10.10 -28.12 39.92
CA VAL A 261 -10.52 -28.16 41.33
C VAL A 261 -9.83 -29.36 42.00
N THR A 262 -9.29 -29.16 43.21
CA THR A 262 -8.51 -30.18 43.91
C THR A 262 -9.06 -30.53 45.30
N ASP A 263 -10.01 -29.76 45.82
CA ASP A 263 -10.71 -30.02 47.08
C ASP A 263 -12.07 -29.29 47.07
N SER A 264 -13.08 -29.87 47.71
CA SER A 264 -14.46 -29.38 47.80
C SER A 264 -15.11 -29.90 49.08
N LYS A 265 -16.07 -29.16 49.65
CA LYS A 265 -16.91 -29.64 50.75
C LYS A 265 -18.01 -30.60 50.29
N PHE A 266 -18.27 -30.70 48.98
CA PHE A 266 -19.38 -31.43 48.39
C PHE A 266 -20.71 -31.13 49.12
N GLY A 267 -21.36 -32.14 49.69
CA GLY A 267 -22.62 -31.98 50.42
C GLY A 267 -22.48 -31.24 51.75
N ARG A 268 -21.29 -30.92 52.24
CA ARG A 268 -21.05 -30.34 53.57
C ARG A 268 -20.66 -28.85 53.53
N GLY A 269 -21.26 -28.09 52.60
CA GLY A 269 -20.94 -26.69 52.34
C GLY A 269 -21.06 -25.78 53.57
N LYS A 270 -22.26 -25.73 54.14
CA LYS A 270 -22.57 -24.93 55.36
C LYS A 270 -23.64 -25.61 56.20
N LEU A 271 -23.42 -25.65 57.51
CA LEU A 271 -24.36 -26.22 58.49
C LEU A 271 -25.55 -25.27 58.69
N ILE A 272 -26.77 -25.82 58.69
CA ILE A 272 -28.05 -25.10 58.84
C ILE A 272 -29.02 -25.89 59.75
N SER A 273 -30.15 -25.29 60.11
CA SER A 273 -31.21 -25.99 60.86
C SER A 273 -31.96 -27.01 59.99
N GLU A 274 -32.66 -27.96 60.64
CA GLU A 274 -33.50 -28.95 59.96
C GLU A 274 -34.67 -28.28 59.23
N GLU A 275 -35.23 -27.21 59.81
CA GLU A 275 -36.30 -26.42 59.23
C GLU A 275 -35.85 -25.70 57.95
N GLU A 276 -34.67 -25.05 57.97
CA GLU A 276 -34.07 -24.42 56.79
C GLU A 276 -33.76 -25.47 55.71
N TRP A 277 -33.14 -26.59 56.08
CA TRP A 277 -32.80 -27.68 55.16
C TRP A 277 -34.03 -28.30 54.51
N SER A 278 -35.11 -28.46 55.28
CA SER A 278 -36.39 -28.98 54.79
C SER A 278 -37.11 -28.01 53.86
N ALA A 279 -36.82 -26.71 53.94
CA ALA A 279 -37.32 -25.67 53.05
C ALA A 279 -36.50 -25.50 51.75
N LEU A 280 -35.24 -25.97 51.70
CA LEU A 280 -34.40 -25.91 50.49
C LEU A 280 -34.98 -26.74 49.35
N ASP A 281 -34.76 -26.29 48.12
CA ASP A 281 -34.97 -27.12 46.93
C ASP A 281 -34.06 -28.35 46.95
N ARG A 282 -34.52 -29.44 46.34
CA ARG A 282 -33.76 -30.71 46.30
C ARG A 282 -32.37 -30.54 45.65
N ALA A 283 -32.20 -29.53 44.79
CA ALA A 283 -30.95 -29.22 44.12
C ALA A 283 -29.98 -28.38 44.97
N ASP A 284 -30.30 -28.04 46.23
CA ASP A 284 -29.41 -27.29 47.14
C ASP A 284 -29.17 -28.02 48.47
N ARG A 285 -30.01 -29.00 48.80
CA ARG A 285 -29.78 -29.89 49.97
C ARG A 285 -28.46 -30.63 49.84
N GLY A 286 -27.65 -30.52 50.89
CA GLY A 286 -26.43 -31.30 51.09
C GLY A 286 -26.63 -32.48 52.03
N ASP A 287 -25.54 -32.92 52.65
CA ASP A 287 -25.46 -34.08 53.52
C ASP A 287 -26.36 -33.93 54.76
N VAL A 288 -26.82 -35.07 55.28
CA VAL A 288 -27.40 -35.19 56.62
C VAL A 288 -26.55 -36.18 57.43
N VAL A 289 -25.71 -35.65 58.31
CA VAL A 289 -24.72 -36.43 59.08
C VAL A 289 -25.33 -36.79 60.44
N HIS A 290 -25.40 -38.08 60.72
CA HIS A 290 -25.97 -38.62 61.96
C HIS A 290 -24.83 -38.98 62.92
N PHE A 291 -24.94 -38.68 64.21
CA PHE A 291 -23.88 -38.96 65.18
C PHE A 291 -24.27 -40.02 66.20
N ILE A 292 -23.36 -40.95 66.52
CA ILE A 292 -23.50 -41.88 67.64
C ILE A 292 -22.92 -41.26 68.91
N LYS A 293 -23.67 -41.33 70.01
CA LYS A 293 -23.25 -40.90 71.34
C LYS A 293 -22.74 -42.07 72.16
N ASN A 294 -21.51 -41.95 72.66
CA ASN A 294 -20.91 -42.95 73.54
C ASN A 294 -21.29 -42.73 75.02
N GLN A 295 -20.96 -43.69 75.89
CA GLN A 295 -21.30 -43.65 77.33
C GLN A 295 -20.66 -42.49 78.11
N GLN A 296 -19.69 -41.79 77.52
CA GLN A 296 -19.02 -40.61 78.09
C GLN A 296 -19.51 -39.30 77.46
N GLY A 297 -20.48 -39.36 76.55
CA GLY A 297 -21.09 -38.21 75.88
C GLY A 297 -20.33 -37.69 74.65
N PHE A 298 -19.27 -38.37 74.20
CA PHE A 298 -18.60 -38.05 72.94
C PHE A 298 -19.42 -38.52 71.74
N GLU A 299 -19.39 -37.77 70.64
CA GLU A 299 -20.25 -37.96 69.47
C GLU A 299 -19.40 -38.13 68.19
N GLU A 300 -19.59 -39.24 67.48
CA GLU A 300 -18.86 -39.60 66.24
C GLU A 300 -19.85 -39.79 65.07
N PRO A 301 -19.50 -39.43 63.82
CA PRO A 301 -20.41 -39.60 62.68
C PRO A 301 -20.60 -41.08 62.31
N VAL A 302 -21.83 -41.46 61.97
CA VAL A 302 -22.24 -42.81 61.57
C VAL A 302 -23.19 -42.78 60.37
N GLU A 303 -23.26 -43.91 59.66
CA GLU A 303 -24.28 -44.15 58.64
C GLU A 303 -25.69 -44.06 59.23
N LYS A 304 -26.65 -43.56 58.44
CA LYS A 304 -28.04 -43.42 58.90
C LYS A 304 -28.64 -44.76 59.35
N SER A 305 -28.39 -45.84 58.62
CA SER A 305 -28.86 -47.18 59.00
C SER A 305 -28.33 -47.64 60.36
N VAL A 306 -27.09 -47.25 60.71
CA VAL A 306 -26.51 -47.52 62.03
C VAL A 306 -27.18 -46.66 63.10
N TYR A 307 -27.48 -45.40 62.80
CA TYR A 307 -28.14 -44.47 63.73
C TYR A 307 -29.61 -44.86 64.03
N ASP A 308 -30.34 -45.28 63.00
CA ASP A 308 -31.75 -45.71 63.11
C ASP A 308 -31.89 -46.97 63.99
N ASP A 309 -30.85 -47.81 64.08
CA ASP A 309 -30.77 -49.02 64.93
C ASP A 309 -30.29 -48.74 66.39
N LEU A 310 -29.95 -47.50 66.75
CA LEU A 310 -29.50 -47.15 68.11
C LEU A 310 -30.65 -46.98 69.10
N SER A 311 -30.37 -47.20 70.40
CA SER A 311 -31.29 -46.78 71.46
C SER A 311 -31.31 -45.24 71.58
N PRO A 312 -32.41 -44.61 72.03
CA PRO A 312 -32.54 -43.15 72.08
C PRO A 312 -31.46 -42.45 72.91
N GLU A 313 -30.87 -43.12 73.91
CA GLU A 313 -29.80 -42.58 74.75
C GLU A 313 -28.44 -42.55 74.04
N ARG A 314 -28.31 -43.27 72.91
CA ARG A 314 -27.10 -43.37 72.08
C ARG A 314 -27.23 -42.63 70.75
N GLN A 315 -28.42 -42.17 70.39
CA GLN A 315 -28.62 -41.25 69.27
C GLN A 315 -28.06 -39.87 69.66
N GLY A 316 -26.98 -39.45 68.98
CA GLY A 316 -26.39 -38.13 69.12
C GLY A 316 -27.12 -37.10 68.26
N ARG A 317 -26.48 -35.96 67.99
CA ARG A 317 -27.06 -34.93 67.12
C ARG A 317 -27.16 -35.38 65.65
N ILE A 318 -27.99 -34.67 64.88
CA ILE A 318 -28.05 -34.74 63.43
C ILE A 318 -27.65 -33.37 62.87
N GLU A 319 -26.71 -33.35 61.94
CA GLU A 319 -26.21 -32.13 61.29
C GLU A 319 -26.72 -32.08 59.84
N HIS A 320 -27.43 -31.00 59.49
CA HIS A 320 -28.02 -30.77 58.18
C HIS A 320 -27.21 -29.71 57.41
N TYR A 321 -26.78 -30.02 56.19
CA TYR A 321 -25.96 -29.12 55.39
C TYR A 321 -26.66 -28.63 54.12
N ILE A 322 -26.46 -27.37 53.76
CA ILE A 322 -26.57 -26.93 52.35
C ILE A 322 -25.30 -27.35 51.61
N ARG A 323 -25.43 -27.86 50.39
CA ARG A 323 -24.27 -28.28 49.59
C ARG A 323 -23.48 -27.08 49.07
N GLU A 324 -22.19 -27.28 48.86
CA GLU A 324 -21.33 -26.30 48.19
C GLU A 324 -21.74 -26.16 46.71
N ARG A 325 -21.77 -24.93 46.20
CA ARG A 325 -22.04 -24.58 44.78
C ARG A 325 -20.78 -23.95 44.17
N PRO A 326 -19.71 -24.73 43.89
CA PRO A 326 -18.44 -24.22 43.39
C PRO A 326 -18.62 -23.63 41.96
N ARG A 327 -18.55 -22.30 41.82
CA ARG A 327 -18.95 -21.58 40.61
C ARG A 327 -17.92 -20.54 40.16
N LEU A 328 -17.18 -20.87 39.09
CA LEU A 328 -16.31 -19.91 38.39
C LEU A 328 -17.16 -19.10 37.40
N ALA A 329 -17.15 -17.78 37.52
CA ALA A 329 -17.91 -16.88 36.65
C ALA A 329 -17.14 -16.56 35.36
N ASP A 330 -15.88 -16.16 35.49
CA ASP A 330 -15.09 -15.57 34.40
C ASP A 330 -13.58 -15.86 34.58
N ILE A 331 -12.84 -15.92 33.47
CA ILE A 331 -11.38 -15.89 33.43
C ILE A 331 -10.93 -14.75 32.52
N GLN A 332 -9.94 -13.97 32.93
CA GLN A 332 -9.29 -12.96 32.10
C GLN A 332 -7.85 -13.38 31.82
N VAL A 333 -7.41 -13.18 30.58
CA VAL A 333 -6.11 -13.59 30.06
C VAL A 333 -5.41 -12.36 29.51
N TRP A 334 -4.57 -11.72 30.32
CA TRP A 334 -3.89 -10.49 29.93
C TRP A 334 -2.68 -10.78 29.06
N GLY A 335 -2.75 -10.36 27.80
CA GLY A 335 -1.71 -10.56 26.79
C GLY A 335 -0.70 -9.42 26.76
N PHE A 336 0.58 -9.75 26.55
CA PHE A 336 1.64 -8.78 26.27
C PHE A 336 1.60 -8.36 24.79
N GLY A 337 0.80 -7.33 24.51
CA GLY A 337 0.74 -6.63 23.23
C GLY A 337 0.31 -7.45 22.01
N ASP A 338 0.07 -6.75 20.89
CA ASP A 338 -0.24 -7.40 19.62
C ASP A 338 1.05 -7.87 18.92
N ASN A 339 1.17 -9.19 18.73
CA ASN A 339 2.31 -9.82 18.05
C ASN A 339 2.09 -9.79 16.53
N LEU A 340 2.98 -9.10 15.81
CA LEU A 340 2.98 -8.95 14.36
C LEU A 340 3.51 -10.17 13.60
N GLY A 341 4.05 -11.19 14.29
CA GLY A 341 4.60 -12.40 13.68
C GLY A 341 3.54 -13.35 13.09
N PRO A 342 2.58 -13.84 13.89
CA PRO A 342 1.53 -14.74 13.44
C PRO A 342 0.72 -14.19 12.27
N GLY A 343 0.80 -14.87 11.12
CA GLY A 343 0.11 -14.44 9.90
C GLY A 343 0.82 -13.35 9.09
N LEU A 344 2.06 -12.97 9.44
CA LEU A 344 2.85 -11.94 8.73
C LEU A 344 2.89 -12.17 7.21
N VAL A 345 3.08 -13.41 6.76
CA VAL A 345 3.17 -13.76 5.32
C VAL A 345 1.80 -13.70 4.64
N GLU A 346 0.76 -14.30 5.24
CA GLU A 346 -0.62 -14.19 4.75
C GLU A 346 -1.09 -12.71 4.73
N GLY A 347 -0.56 -11.92 5.66
CA GLY A 347 -0.82 -10.51 5.85
C GLY A 347 -0.01 -9.56 4.96
N GLY A 348 0.69 -10.03 3.92
CA GLY A 348 1.41 -9.19 2.95
C GLY A 348 2.87 -8.86 3.31
N GLY A 349 3.42 -9.45 4.37
CA GLY A 349 4.86 -9.50 4.65
C GLY A 349 5.54 -10.70 3.95
N SER A 350 6.83 -10.91 4.24
CA SER A 350 7.57 -12.10 3.79
C SER A 350 8.71 -12.46 4.74
N ALA A 351 9.14 -13.72 4.73
CA ALA A 351 10.32 -14.19 5.46
C ALA A 351 11.17 -15.10 4.56
N ALA A 352 12.46 -14.80 4.41
CA ALA A 352 13.38 -15.48 3.50
C ALA A 352 14.69 -15.83 4.22
N PHE A 353 15.13 -17.10 4.10
CA PHE A 353 16.32 -17.59 4.79
C PHE A 353 17.47 -17.87 3.81
N HIS A 354 18.56 -17.11 3.93
CA HIS A 354 19.64 -17.10 2.95
C HIS A 354 20.70 -18.19 3.18
N GLY A 355 21.16 -18.78 2.07
CA GLY A 355 22.28 -19.73 1.99
C GLY A 355 21.97 -21.18 2.38
N ALA A 356 20.73 -21.50 2.72
CA ALA A 356 20.26 -22.87 2.91
C ALA A 356 19.58 -23.41 1.63
N ASN A 357 19.26 -24.71 1.59
CA ASN A 357 18.38 -25.27 0.57
C ASN A 357 16.91 -25.16 1.00
N ASP A 358 15.97 -25.40 0.08
CA ASP A 358 14.51 -25.29 0.24
C ASP A 358 13.91 -26.10 1.42
N SER A 359 14.71 -26.90 2.14
CA SER A 359 14.31 -27.62 3.35
C SER A 359 14.33 -26.78 4.64
N PHE A 360 14.77 -25.51 4.58
CA PHE A 360 14.88 -24.61 5.74
C PHE A 360 13.89 -23.43 5.64
N SER A 361 12.59 -23.73 5.61
CA SER A 361 11.54 -22.70 5.64
C SER A 361 11.46 -22.02 7.02
N PRO A 362 11.47 -20.68 7.08
CA PRO A 362 11.34 -19.94 8.33
C PRO A 362 9.89 -19.78 8.82
N ALA A 363 8.89 -20.19 8.02
CA ALA A 363 7.47 -20.01 8.34
C ALA A 363 7.04 -20.52 9.75
N PRO A 364 7.57 -21.65 10.27
CA PRO A 364 7.24 -22.11 11.63
C PRO A 364 7.67 -21.16 12.76
N ALA A 365 8.57 -20.19 12.52
CA ALA A 365 8.90 -19.20 13.55
C ALA A 365 7.94 -18.00 13.59
N PHE A 366 6.86 -18.03 12.80
CA PHE A 366 5.87 -16.96 12.66
C PHE A 366 4.44 -17.52 12.48
N ASP A 367 4.17 -18.77 12.92
CA ASP A 367 2.87 -19.43 12.72
C ASP A 367 1.94 -19.40 13.95
N GLY A 368 2.45 -18.95 15.10
CA GLY A 368 1.72 -18.93 16.36
C GLY A 368 1.55 -20.32 16.97
N ASP A 369 2.39 -21.31 16.64
CA ASP A 369 2.34 -22.66 17.21
C ASP A 369 3.61 -22.99 18.01
N GLY A 370 3.52 -22.95 19.35
CA GLY A 370 4.62 -23.33 20.23
C GLY A 370 5.07 -24.80 20.11
N GLY A 371 4.35 -25.64 19.34
CA GLY A 371 4.72 -27.00 18.99
C GLY A 371 5.43 -27.14 17.64
N SER A 372 5.44 -26.09 16.81
CA SER A 372 6.25 -25.99 15.59
C SER A 372 7.67 -25.49 15.94
N ASN A 373 8.57 -25.44 14.96
CA ASN A 373 9.88 -24.76 15.07
C ASN A 373 10.63 -24.69 13.73
N PHE A 374 11.48 -23.67 13.64
CA PHE A 374 12.46 -23.44 12.59
C PHE A 374 13.88 -23.58 13.15
N ILE A 375 14.76 -24.34 12.48
CA ILE A 375 16.17 -24.40 12.85
C ILE A 375 16.95 -23.24 12.21
N HIS A 376 17.20 -22.18 12.99
CA HIS A 376 17.98 -21.03 12.52
C HIS A 376 19.48 -21.35 12.62
N LEU A 377 20.10 -21.62 11.47
CA LEU A 377 21.51 -21.98 11.39
C LEU A 377 22.45 -20.86 11.85
N VAL A 378 23.48 -21.20 12.64
CA VAL A 378 24.58 -20.27 12.99
C VAL A 378 25.23 -19.75 11.72
N TRP A 379 25.32 -18.42 11.61
CA TRP A 379 25.81 -17.74 10.42
C TRP A 379 27.25 -18.07 10.06
N SER A 380 27.55 -18.12 8.76
CA SER A 380 28.91 -18.26 8.23
C SER A 380 29.13 -17.34 7.03
N PRO A 381 30.10 -16.39 7.10
CA PRO A 381 30.48 -15.57 5.95
C PRO A 381 31.19 -16.35 4.85
N THR A 382 31.72 -17.55 5.13
CA THR A 382 32.51 -18.35 4.17
C THR A 382 31.63 -19.05 3.12
N VAL A 383 30.39 -19.35 3.48
CA VAL A 383 29.39 -20.02 2.61
C VAL A 383 28.08 -19.22 2.50
N ASP A 384 28.13 -17.95 2.92
CA ASP A 384 27.04 -16.97 3.00
C ASP A 384 25.68 -17.55 3.38
N ARG A 385 25.59 -18.05 4.61
CA ARG A 385 24.44 -18.81 5.13
C ARG A 385 24.09 -18.41 6.54
N GLY A 386 22.80 -18.40 6.87
CA GLY A 386 22.31 -18.20 8.24
C GLY A 386 21.83 -16.78 8.51
N VAL A 387 21.28 -16.13 7.48
CA VAL A 387 20.64 -14.80 7.58
C VAL A 387 19.16 -14.95 7.28
N LEU A 388 18.32 -14.71 8.29
CA LEU A 388 16.87 -14.59 8.11
C LEU A 388 16.53 -13.13 7.81
N PHE A 389 16.00 -12.88 6.63
CA PHE A 389 15.40 -11.61 6.24
C PHE A 389 13.88 -11.66 6.46
N VAL A 390 13.30 -10.58 6.97
CA VAL A 390 11.85 -10.44 7.14
C VAL A 390 11.41 -9.08 6.61
N ASP A 391 10.40 -9.04 5.74
CA ASP A 391 9.62 -7.84 5.44
C ASP A 391 8.32 -7.90 6.25
N MET A 392 8.11 -6.95 7.15
CA MET A 392 6.86 -6.82 7.91
C MET A 392 5.70 -6.24 7.07
N GLY A 393 5.89 -5.97 5.78
CA GLY A 393 4.85 -5.48 4.85
C GLY A 393 4.50 -4.00 5.04
N ALA A 394 4.44 -3.54 6.30
CA ALA A 394 4.32 -2.15 6.73
C ALA A 394 5.56 -1.69 7.51
N THR A 395 5.69 -0.38 7.74
CA THR A 395 6.71 0.17 8.64
C THR A 395 6.08 0.40 10.01
N PHE A 396 6.56 -0.30 11.03
CA PHE A 396 6.10 -0.21 12.41
C PHE A 396 7.08 0.55 13.31
N TRP A 397 6.60 0.98 14.47
CA TRP A 397 7.45 1.39 15.59
C TRP A 397 7.76 0.12 16.40
N LEU A 398 8.94 -0.46 16.25
CA LEU A 398 9.25 -1.72 16.94
C LEU A 398 9.54 -1.43 18.41
N ASP A 399 8.60 -1.74 19.31
CA ASP A 399 8.76 -1.56 20.76
C ASP A 399 9.50 -2.75 21.39
N THR A 400 9.32 -3.96 20.88
CA THR A 400 9.95 -5.18 21.41
C THR A 400 10.18 -6.24 20.34
N PHE A 401 11.33 -6.91 20.41
CA PHE A 401 11.65 -8.15 19.71
C PHE A 401 11.80 -9.28 20.74
N ARG A 402 11.17 -10.43 20.51
CA ARG A 402 11.40 -11.66 21.29
C ARG A 402 11.77 -12.83 20.40
N MET A 403 12.58 -13.73 20.95
CA MET A 403 12.93 -15.02 20.35
C MET A 403 12.75 -16.10 21.41
N SER A 404 11.96 -17.13 21.11
CA SER A 404 11.84 -18.36 21.92
C SER A 404 12.39 -19.56 21.17
N SER A 405 12.97 -20.51 21.90
CA SER A 405 13.45 -21.78 21.36
C SER A 405 12.77 -22.99 22.01
N SER A 406 12.85 -24.14 21.35
CA SER A 406 12.20 -25.38 21.78
C SER A 406 13.10 -26.61 21.58
N LEU A 407 12.67 -27.74 22.14
CA LEU A 407 13.34 -29.03 21.93
C LEU A 407 13.31 -29.42 20.44
N PRO A 408 14.39 -30.01 19.89
CA PRO A 408 15.55 -30.56 20.59
C PRO A 408 16.73 -29.59 20.80
N ARG A 409 16.66 -28.30 20.42
CA ARG A 409 17.79 -27.35 20.53
C ARG A 409 17.37 -26.02 21.15
N LEU A 410 17.35 -26.01 22.48
CA LEU A 410 17.01 -24.85 23.31
C LEU A 410 18.12 -23.78 23.42
N LEU A 411 19.38 -24.12 23.12
CA LEU A 411 20.46 -23.15 23.28
C LEU A 411 20.51 -22.16 22.11
N ILE A 412 20.18 -20.91 22.39
CA ILE A 412 20.49 -19.75 21.55
C ILE A 412 21.95 -19.36 21.82
N ASP A 413 22.86 -19.50 20.86
CA ASP A 413 24.27 -19.12 21.02
C ASP A 413 24.48 -17.61 21.29
N GLY A 414 23.79 -16.80 20.50
CA GLY A 414 23.91 -15.34 20.41
C GLY A 414 23.32 -14.85 19.08
N TYR A 415 23.01 -13.56 18.95
CA TYR A 415 22.46 -13.00 17.71
C TYR A 415 22.83 -11.54 17.47
N ILE A 416 22.76 -11.17 16.19
CA ILE A 416 22.75 -9.80 15.70
C ILE A 416 21.38 -9.56 15.07
N LEU A 417 20.71 -8.47 15.48
CA LEU A 417 19.49 -7.98 14.85
C LEU A 417 19.78 -6.63 14.17
N ARG A 418 19.38 -6.49 12.92
CA ARG A 418 19.39 -5.23 12.19
C ARG A 418 17.99 -4.90 11.70
N GLY A 419 17.66 -3.61 11.71
CA GLY A 419 16.42 -3.08 11.15
C GLY A 419 16.69 -2.06 10.05
N SER A 420 15.73 -1.93 9.14
CA SER A 420 15.62 -0.85 8.17
C SER A 420 14.18 -0.37 8.07
N ASP A 421 13.97 0.93 7.95
CA ASP A 421 12.68 1.55 7.63
C ASP A 421 12.29 1.39 6.14
N GLY A 422 13.19 0.82 5.33
CA GLY A 422 13.07 0.69 3.87
C GLY A 422 13.72 1.82 3.08
N SER A 423 14.36 2.79 3.75
CA SER A 423 15.16 3.80 3.08
C SER A 423 16.35 3.18 2.33
N ARG A 424 16.69 3.77 1.18
CA ARG A 424 17.77 3.29 0.30
C ARG A 424 18.95 4.27 0.25
N ASP A 425 20.13 3.77 -0.08
CA ASP A 425 21.33 4.55 -0.36
C ASP A 425 21.36 5.07 -1.81
N SER A 426 22.41 5.83 -2.17
CA SER A 426 22.58 6.37 -3.53
C SER A 426 22.82 5.32 -4.61
N SER A 427 23.08 4.07 -4.23
CA SER A 427 23.14 2.90 -5.12
C SER A 427 21.86 2.06 -5.10
N GLY A 428 20.79 2.55 -4.46
CA GLY A 428 19.51 1.85 -4.37
C GLY A 428 19.46 0.69 -3.37
N ARG A 429 20.51 0.43 -2.58
CA ARG A 429 20.54 -0.66 -1.59
C ARG A 429 19.86 -0.24 -0.28
N ILE A 430 19.25 -1.20 0.41
CA ILE A 430 18.55 -0.96 1.69
C ILE A 430 19.55 -0.50 2.76
N LYS A 431 19.21 0.56 3.50
CA LYS A 431 20.01 1.06 4.62
C LYS A 431 19.72 0.27 5.88
N TRP A 432 20.66 -0.58 6.26
CA TRP A 432 20.60 -1.36 7.50
C TRP A 432 21.25 -0.65 8.67
N ARG A 433 20.64 -0.79 9.86
CA ARG A 433 21.24 -0.38 11.13
C ARG A 433 21.10 -1.51 12.15
N ARG A 434 22.15 -1.80 12.91
CA ARG A 434 22.07 -2.69 14.07
C ARG A 434 21.08 -2.12 15.09
N ILE A 435 20.20 -2.98 15.62
CA ILE A 435 19.26 -2.63 16.69
C ILE A 435 19.40 -3.49 17.95
N SER A 436 19.95 -4.71 17.88
CA SER A 436 20.30 -5.46 19.10
C SER A 436 21.55 -4.90 19.78
N ASP A 437 21.65 -5.06 21.11
CA ASP A 437 22.88 -4.73 21.84
C ASP A 437 24.08 -5.60 21.37
N SER A 438 25.28 -5.09 21.55
CA SER A 438 26.54 -5.85 21.51
C SER A 438 26.53 -7.13 22.38
N ALA A 439 25.99 -7.06 23.60
CA ALA A 439 25.93 -8.19 24.53
C ALA A 439 25.13 -9.39 24.00
N ARG A 440 24.18 -9.17 23.08
CA ARG A 440 23.37 -10.23 22.46
C ARG A 440 24.16 -11.20 21.59
N GLU A 441 25.39 -10.86 21.19
CA GLU A 441 26.28 -11.79 20.48
C GLU A 441 26.79 -12.94 21.37
N HIS A 442 26.67 -12.82 22.71
CA HIS A 442 27.27 -13.71 23.68
C HIS A 442 26.24 -14.24 24.71
N ASN A 443 25.40 -15.22 24.34
CA ASN A 443 24.49 -15.90 25.27
C ASN A 443 25.07 -17.25 25.79
N MET A 444 26.37 -17.49 25.59
CA MET A 444 27.04 -18.74 25.96
C MET A 444 27.17 -18.96 27.48
N THR A 445 27.18 -17.90 28.28
CA THR A 445 27.32 -17.97 29.75
C THR A 445 25.97 -18.11 30.44
N ASP A 446 25.03 -17.22 30.14
CA ASP A 446 23.72 -17.16 30.79
C ASP A 446 22.73 -18.18 30.20
N ARG A 447 22.92 -18.54 28.92
CA ARG A 447 22.24 -19.65 28.22
C ARG A 447 20.72 -19.51 28.17
N PHE A 448 20.21 -18.29 28.05
CA PHE A 448 18.78 -18.02 27.92
C PHE A 448 18.17 -18.77 26.72
N GLU A 449 17.05 -19.44 26.95
CA GLU A 449 16.26 -20.18 25.95
C GLU A 449 15.16 -19.27 25.35
N HIS A 450 14.87 -18.15 26.03
CA HIS A 450 13.95 -17.09 25.65
C HIS A 450 14.62 -15.72 25.84
N ILE A 451 14.72 -14.90 24.80
CA ILE A 451 15.39 -13.58 24.85
C ILE A 451 14.44 -12.49 24.38
N MET A 452 14.50 -11.32 25.03
CA MET A 452 13.71 -10.13 24.74
C MET A 452 14.60 -8.88 24.65
N ASP A 453 14.45 -8.13 23.57
CA ASP A 453 15.01 -6.77 23.43
C ASP A 453 13.87 -5.76 23.46
N VAL A 454 13.98 -4.73 24.31
CA VAL A 454 13.04 -3.60 24.41
C VAL A 454 13.70 -2.35 23.86
N TYR A 455 13.01 -1.61 23.00
CA TYR A 455 13.59 -0.45 22.31
C TYR A 455 13.02 0.88 22.83
N GLN A 456 13.90 1.74 23.37
CA GLN A 456 13.53 3.08 23.83
C GLN A 456 14.55 4.11 23.31
N PRO A 457 14.17 5.01 22.39
CA PRO A 457 12.89 5.05 21.66
C PRO A 457 12.75 3.88 20.66
N PRO A 458 11.51 3.47 20.33
CA PRO A 458 11.26 2.41 19.35
C PRO A 458 11.70 2.84 17.93
N PRO A 459 12.56 2.08 17.23
CA PRO A 459 12.94 2.40 15.87
C PRO A 459 11.78 2.19 14.89
N LYS A 460 11.73 3.01 13.82
CA LYS A 460 10.95 2.68 12.62
C LYS A 460 11.62 1.50 11.91
N VAL A 461 10.88 0.43 11.69
CA VAL A 461 11.36 -0.79 11.02
C VAL A 461 10.28 -1.30 10.08
N ARG A 462 10.69 -1.72 8.88
CA ARG A 462 9.92 -2.54 7.95
C ARG A 462 10.65 -3.86 7.67
N PHE A 463 11.95 -3.77 7.40
CA PHE A 463 12.80 -4.93 7.13
C PHE A 463 13.65 -5.28 8.35
N LEU A 464 13.79 -6.57 8.65
CA LEU A 464 14.67 -7.12 9.69
C LEU A 464 15.67 -8.10 9.07
N GLU A 465 16.92 -8.08 9.55
CA GLU A 465 17.88 -9.18 9.42
C GLU A 465 18.11 -9.76 10.81
N VAL A 466 17.73 -11.03 11.02
CA VAL A 466 18.06 -11.83 12.21
C VAL A 466 19.21 -12.76 11.84
N ILE A 467 20.30 -12.72 12.62
CA ILE A 467 21.52 -13.49 12.35
C ILE A 467 21.96 -14.17 13.64
N ILE A 468 21.92 -15.51 13.69
CA ILE A 468 22.47 -16.27 14.83
C ILE A 468 24.00 -16.32 14.71
N VAL A 469 24.72 -15.94 15.76
CA VAL A 469 26.19 -15.95 15.82
C VAL A 469 26.68 -16.90 16.92
N SER A 470 27.94 -17.34 16.82
CA SER A 470 28.54 -18.24 17.82
C SER A 470 30.03 -17.95 18.00
N ASP A 471 30.45 -17.91 19.26
CA ASP A 471 31.85 -17.83 19.68
C ASP A 471 32.65 -19.09 19.31
N ASP A 472 31.99 -20.25 19.14
CA ASP A 472 32.63 -21.45 18.61
C ASP A 472 32.60 -21.42 17.07
N PRO A 473 33.74 -21.18 16.38
CA PRO A 473 33.77 -21.09 14.92
C PRO A 473 33.41 -22.42 14.25
N ARG A 474 33.48 -23.57 14.95
CA ARG A 474 33.14 -24.90 14.42
C ARG A 474 31.63 -25.07 14.16
N ARG A 475 30.79 -24.21 14.75
CA ARG A 475 29.33 -24.23 14.59
C ARG A 475 28.86 -23.50 13.33
N ARG A 476 29.65 -22.56 12.81
CA ARG A 476 29.27 -21.64 11.72
C ARG A 476 28.96 -22.39 10.41
N GLY A 477 27.75 -22.20 9.88
CA GLY A 477 27.29 -22.73 8.59
C GLY A 477 26.89 -24.21 8.59
N GLY A 478 26.98 -24.90 9.74
CA GLY A 478 26.61 -26.31 9.88
C GLY A 478 25.10 -26.51 9.95
N TYR A 479 24.55 -27.41 9.11
CA TYR A 479 23.10 -27.69 8.99
C TYR A 479 22.39 -28.20 10.27
N THR A 480 23.11 -28.40 11.37
CA THR A 480 22.57 -28.88 12.66
C THR A 480 22.96 -27.99 13.84
N ALA A 481 23.59 -26.84 13.57
CA ALA A 481 24.11 -25.91 14.55
C ALA A 481 23.30 -24.62 14.57
N GLY A 482 22.75 -24.29 15.74
CA GLY A 482 21.83 -23.18 15.97
C GLY A 482 20.63 -23.61 16.81
N PRO A 483 19.80 -22.67 17.29
CA PRO A 483 18.57 -22.98 18.01
C PRO A 483 17.48 -23.54 17.08
N ASN A 484 16.61 -24.36 17.65
CA ASN A 484 15.28 -24.62 17.09
C ASN A 484 14.36 -23.53 17.65
N VAL A 485 14.20 -22.45 16.89
CA VAL A 485 13.34 -21.31 17.23
C VAL A 485 11.88 -21.76 17.11
N SER A 486 11.12 -21.69 18.19
CA SER A 486 9.66 -21.87 18.12
C SER A 486 8.98 -20.62 17.61
N GLU A 487 9.36 -19.44 18.10
CA GLU A 487 8.68 -18.18 17.75
C GLU A 487 9.65 -16.99 17.70
N TYR A 488 9.48 -16.16 16.67
CA TYR A 488 9.92 -14.77 16.61
C TYR A 488 8.71 -13.86 16.80
N GLN A 489 8.69 -13.14 17.91
CA GLN A 489 7.55 -12.29 18.27
C GLN A 489 7.95 -10.82 18.16
N LEU A 490 7.15 -10.03 17.46
CA LEU A 490 7.43 -8.65 17.10
C LEU A 490 6.29 -7.78 17.62
N PHE A 491 6.57 -6.82 18.49
CA PHE A 491 5.53 -6.00 19.11
C PHE A 491 5.70 -4.52 18.75
N SER A 492 4.57 -3.89 18.47
CA SER A 492 4.42 -2.45 18.30
C SER A 492 3.31 -1.95 19.20
N ASN A 493 3.38 -0.69 19.63
CA ASN A 493 2.31 0.00 20.31
C ASN A 493 1.92 1.25 19.51
N GLY A 494 0.63 1.35 19.16
CA GLY A 494 0.07 2.38 18.30
C GLY A 494 -0.16 1.93 16.85
N TYR A 495 -0.49 2.90 15.99
CA TYR A 495 -0.58 2.73 14.55
C TYR A 495 0.80 2.54 13.90
N PRO A 496 0.89 1.78 12.79
CA PRO A 496 2.11 1.69 12.00
C PRO A 496 2.56 3.08 11.50
N ALA A 497 3.88 3.28 11.46
CA ALA A 497 4.50 4.52 10.99
C ALA A 497 4.27 4.79 9.50
N ALA A 498 4.10 3.74 8.69
CA ALA A 498 3.72 3.82 7.29
C ALA A 498 3.03 2.53 6.83
N VAL A 499 1.91 2.65 6.12
CA VAL A 499 1.32 1.56 5.32
C VAL A 499 1.22 1.98 3.86
N GLU A 500 1.36 1.02 2.96
CA GLU A 500 1.27 1.21 1.51
C GLU A 500 0.20 0.28 0.96
N LEU A 501 -0.66 0.83 0.10
CA LEU A 501 -1.71 0.12 -0.60
C LEU A 501 -1.50 0.34 -2.10
N VAL A 502 -1.50 -0.73 -2.89
CA VAL A 502 -1.36 -0.66 -4.35
C VAL A 502 -2.55 -1.32 -4.99
N SER A 503 -3.17 -0.63 -5.95
CA SER A 503 -4.33 -1.15 -6.66
C SER A 503 -3.98 -2.41 -7.46
N ASP A 504 -4.98 -3.28 -7.54
CA ASP A 504 -5.11 -4.23 -8.65
C ASP A 504 -4.88 -3.52 -10.00
N LEU A 505 -4.53 -4.29 -11.04
CA LEU A 505 -4.28 -3.72 -12.35
C LEU A 505 -5.57 -3.13 -12.98
N ILE A 506 -5.53 -1.85 -13.31
CA ILE A 506 -6.65 -1.12 -13.90
C ILE A 506 -6.49 -1.13 -15.42
N GLU A 507 -7.24 -1.99 -16.11
CA GLU A 507 -7.35 -1.96 -17.58
C GLU A 507 -8.27 -0.82 -18.01
N LEU A 508 -7.73 0.10 -18.81
CA LEU A 508 -8.47 1.27 -19.30
C LEU A 508 -9.36 0.87 -20.49
N PRO A 509 -10.54 1.50 -20.67
CA PRO A 509 -11.53 1.12 -21.68
C PRO A 509 -11.12 1.61 -23.09
N GLY A 510 -10.03 1.05 -23.62
CA GLY A 510 -9.33 1.54 -24.80
C GLY A 510 -8.48 2.79 -24.50
N THR A 511 -7.95 3.42 -25.54
CA THR A 511 -7.14 4.64 -25.42
C THR A 511 -7.96 5.78 -24.79
N ARG A 512 -7.47 6.32 -23.66
CA ARG A 512 -8.13 7.35 -22.84
C ARG A 512 -7.14 8.41 -22.35
N ASN A 513 -7.49 9.68 -22.45
CA ASN A 513 -6.80 10.73 -21.71
C ASN A 513 -7.24 10.68 -20.24
N LEU A 514 -6.41 11.21 -19.33
CA LEU A 514 -6.65 11.20 -17.88
C LEU A 514 -6.93 12.62 -17.41
N GLY A 515 -7.94 12.78 -16.54
CA GLY A 515 -8.38 14.08 -16.02
C GLY A 515 -7.95 14.33 -14.57
N GLY A 516 -8.84 14.88 -13.74
CA GLY A 516 -8.58 15.05 -12.32
C GLY A 516 -8.53 13.73 -11.56
N ILE A 517 -7.74 13.69 -10.49
CA ILE A 517 -7.80 12.64 -9.46
C ILE A 517 -8.33 13.23 -8.15
N THR A 518 -9.40 12.64 -7.62
CA THR A 518 -10.05 13.02 -6.36
C THR A 518 -9.94 11.89 -5.36
N TRP A 519 -9.89 12.22 -4.07
CA TRP A 519 -9.97 11.24 -2.99
C TRP A 519 -10.64 11.84 -1.76
N GLU A 520 -11.25 10.99 -0.95
CA GLU A 520 -11.78 11.32 0.37
C GLU A 520 -11.01 10.53 1.42
N GLY A 521 -10.67 11.16 2.54
CA GLY A 521 -9.92 10.56 3.63
C GLY A 521 -9.69 11.54 4.78
N GLU A 522 -9.33 11.04 5.94
CA GLU A 522 -9.00 11.88 7.09
C GLU A 522 -7.48 12.00 7.24
N THR A 523 -6.97 13.23 7.38
CA THR A 523 -5.55 13.52 7.61
C THR A 523 -5.37 14.41 8.85
N PRO A 524 -5.51 13.85 10.07
CA PRO A 524 -5.28 14.62 11.29
C PRO A 524 -3.83 15.15 11.39
N PRO A 525 -3.56 16.18 12.21
CA PRO A 525 -2.22 16.72 12.38
C PRO A 525 -1.17 15.65 12.73
N GLY A 526 0.00 15.70 12.08
CA GLY A 526 1.06 14.70 12.23
C GLY A 526 0.94 13.48 11.31
N THR A 527 -0.08 13.44 10.43
CA THR A 527 -0.28 12.38 9.44
C THR A 527 -0.18 12.91 8.02
N THR A 528 0.10 12.02 7.05
CA THR A 528 0.09 12.33 5.61
C THR A 528 -0.59 11.20 4.85
N LEU A 529 -1.50 11.56 3.94
CA LEU A 529 -2.05 10.67 2.91
C LEU A 529 -1.43 11.08 1.58
N GLU A 530 -0.70 10.18 0.94
CA GLU A 530 -0.22 10.38 -0.43
C GLU A 530 -1.00 9.49 -1.40
N VAL A 531 -1.49 10.07 -2.51
CA VAL A 531 -1.99 9.31 -3.66
C VAL A 531 -1.03 9.50 -4.84
N ARG A 532 -0.71 8.42 -5.56
CA ARG A 532 0.18 8.40 -6.73
C ARG A 532 -0.39 7.46 -7.79
N THR A 533 -0.02 7.69 -9.06
CA THR A 533 -0.41 6.83 -10.18
C THR A 533 0.79 6.40 -11.01
N ARG A 534 0.65 5.32 -11.77
CA ARG A 534 1.54 4.98 -12.90
C ARG A 534 0.74 4.31 -14.01
N THR A 535 1.24 4.36 -15.24
CA THR A 535 0.57 3.81 -16.42
C THR A 535 1.56 3.10 -17.36
N GLY A 536 1.06 2.18 -18.19
CA GLY A 536 1.87 1.45 -19.17
C GLY A 536 1.05 0.50 -20.04
N ASP A 537 1.69 -0.13 -21.02
CA ASP A 537 1.00 -0.90 -22.07
C ASP A 537 1.27 -2.41 -22.06
N MET A 538 2.38 -2.83 -21.46
CA MET A 538 2.84 -4.23 -21.44
C MET A 538 2.80 -4.81 -20.03
N LEU A 539 2.57 -6.12 -19.95
CA LEU A 539 2.64 -6.90 -18.71
C LEU A 539 3.43 -8.17 -18.96
N ALA A 540 4.30 -8.54 -18.02
CA ALA A 540 4.89 -9.88 -17.95
C ALA A 540 4.07 -10.75 -16.99
N LYS A 541 4.12 -12.06 -17.23
CA LYS A 541 3.50 -13.09 -16.39
C LYS A 541 4.53 -13.60 -15.39
N GLU A 542 4.63 -12.97 -14.22
CA GLU A 542 5.45 -13.50 -13.14
C GLU A 542 4.70 -14.68 -12.49
N THR A 543 5.23 -15.89 -12.59
CA THR A 543 4.67 -17.04 -11.89
C THR A 543 5.54 -17.37 -10.69
N ARG A 544 5.01 -17.13 -9.49
CA ARG A 544 5.64 -17.49 -8.22
C ARG A 544 5.22 -18.90 -7.86
N TYR A 545 6.16 -19.71 -7.40
CA TYR A 545 5.93 -21.12 -7.14
C TYR A 545 6.10 -21.39 -5.65
N PHE A 546 5.09 -21.94 -5.00
CA PHE A 546 5.12 -22.18 -3.56
C PHE A 546 5.25 -23.67 -3.23
N ASP A 547 5.93 -24.00 -2.14
CA ASP A 547 5.81 -25.32 -1.51
C ASP A 547 4.49 -25.44 -0.73
N LYS A 548 4.18 -26.64 -0.21
CA LYS A 548 2.94 -26.88 0.56
C LYS A 548 2.87 -26.13 1.90
N GLY A 549 3.97 -25.51 2.34
CA GLY A 549 4.06 -24.68 3.54
C GLY A 549 3.92 -23.19 3.24
N GLY A 550 3.73 -22.79 1.97
CA GLY A 550 3.67 -21.39 1.56
C GLY A 550 5.04 -20.73 1.37
N THR A 551 6.13 -21.49 1.36
CA THR A 551 7.47 -20.97 1.05
C THR A 551 7.60 -20.77 -0.45
N GLU A 552 7.98 -19.58 -0.90
CA GLU A 552 8.31 -19.37 -2.32
C GLU A 552 9.62 -20.10 -2.67
N ILE A 553 9.59 -20.87 -3.76
CA ILE A 553 10.66 -21.72 -4.27
C ILE A 553 10.84 -21.51 -5.77
N THR A 554 11.98 -21.93 -6.32
CA THR A 554 12.24 -21.78 -7.76
C THR A 554 11.30 -22.63 -8.61
N ALA A 555 11.03 -22.20 -9.84
CA ALA A 555 10.21 -22.94 -10.81
C ALA A 555 10.70 -24.38 -11.02
N ASP A 556 12.02 -24.61 -11.04
CA ASP A 556 12.60 -25.93 -11.23
C ASP A 556 12.59 -26.78 -9.97
N ALA A 557 12.76 -26.20 -8.78
CA ALA A 557 12.48 -26.90 -7.52
C ALA A 557 11.01 -27.34 -7.46
N TRP A 558 10.08 -26.44 -7.79
CA TRP A 558 8.64 -26.75 -7.82
C TRP A 558 8.29 -27.81 -8.86
N LYS A 559 8.87 -27.78 -10.07
CA LYS A 559 8.67 -28.83 -11.09
C LYS A 559 9.09 -30.20 -10.57
N ASN A 560 10.25 -30.29 -9.93
CA ASN A 560 10.84 -31.54 -9.44
C ASN A 560 10.29 -32.01 -8.08
N LEU A 561 9.56 -31.17 -7.36
CA LEU A 561 8.90 -31.54 -6.10
C LEU A 561 7.89 -32.68 -6.31
N ILE A 562 7.83 -33.61 -5.35
CA ILE A 562 6.79 -34.64 -5.33
C ILE A 562 5.43 -33.95 -5.15
N GLY A 563 4.42 -34.31 -5.96
CA GLY A 563 3.16 -33.57 -6.06
C GLY A 563 2.32 -33.41 -4.78
N SER A 564 2.66 -34.12 -3.69
CA SER A 564 2.07 -33.91 -2.35
C SER A 564 2.71 -32.78 -1.54
N PHE A 565 3.82 -32.21 -2.03
CA PHE A 565 4.56 -31.11 -1.40
C PHE A 565 4.52 -29.83 -2.22
N LYS A 566 3.93 -29.84 -3.43
CA LYS A 566 3.72 -28.63 -4.24
C LYS A 566 2.59 -27.80 -3.62
N GLY A 567 2.88 -26.53 -3.36
CA GLY A 567 1.88 -25.50 -3.14
C GLY A 567 1.38 -24.94 -4.48
N PRO A 568 0.62 -23.83 -4.44
CA PRO A 568 0.15 -23.15 -5.66
C PRO A 568 1.31 -22.67 -6.54
N ALA A 569 1.00 -22.42 -7.80
CA ALA A 569 1.83 -21.66 -8.72
C ALA A 569 0.99 -20.44 -9.14
N ASP A 570 1.28 -19.29 -8.54
CA ASP A 570 0.47 -18.09 -8.67
C ASP A 570 1.06 -17.19 -9.74
N THR A 571 0.35 -17.08 -10.87
CA THR A 571 0.71 -16.17 -11.96
C THR A 571 0.13 -14.78 -11.71
N THR A 572 0.98 -13.84 -11.33
CA THR A 572 0.67 -12.41 -11.24
C THR A 572 1.12 -11.68 -12.50
N PHE A 573 0.37 -10.64 -12.89
CA PHE A 573 0.78 -9.76 -13.98
C PHE A 573 1.58 -8.58 -13.41
N ILE A 574 2.84 -8.45 -13.79
CA ILE A 574 3.72 -7.38 -13.33
C ILE A 574 3.98 -6.35 -14.44
N PRO A 575 4.05 -5.05 -14.10
CA PRO A 575 4.57 -4.00 -14.99
C PRO A 575 5.97 -4.29 -15.52
N THR A 576 6.19 -4.12 -16.82
CA THR A 576 7.49 -4.31 -17.49
C THR A 576 8.12 -2.99 -17.96
N ARG A 577 9.28 -3.08 -18.63
CA ARG A 577 9.95 -1.94 -19.28
C ARG A 577 8.98 -1.24 -20.24
N GLY A 578 8.76 0.07 -20.04
CA GLY A 578 7.76 0.85 -20.77
C GLY A 578 6.59 1.36 -19.91
N TRP A 579 6.49 0.94 -18.65
CA TRP A 579 5.66 1.65 -17.65
C TRP A 579 6.31 2.95 -17.19
N SER A 580 5.49 3.95 -16.87
CA SER A 580 5.95 5.14 -16.18
C SER A 580 6.46 4.79 -14.78
N SER A 581 7.44 5.55 -14.29
CA SER A 581 7.66 5.69 -12.85
C SER A 581 6.36 6.12 -12.15
N TRP A 582 6.26 5.85 -10.85
CA TRP A 582 5.22 6.43 -10.01
C TRP A 582 5.28 7.97 -10.11
N SER A 583 4.10 8.59 -10.19
CA SER A 583 3.97 10.04 -10.11
C SER A 583 4.54 10.58 -8.79
N ARG A 584 4.73 11.90 -8.75
CA ARG A 584 4.78 12.60 -7.46
C ARG A 584 3.43 12.42 -6.75
N ALA A 585 3.42 12.56 -5.42
CA ALA A 585 2.18 12.58 -4.68
C ALA A 585 1.33 13.78 -5.13
N TYR A 586 0.06 13.54 -5.44
CA TYR A 586 -0.90 14.61 -5.67
C TYR A 586 -1.09 15.41 -4.37
N GLN A 587 -1.26 16.72 -4.49
CA GLN A 587 -1.32 17.65 -3.36
C GLN A 587 -2.76 17.95 -2.97
N ASN A 588 -3.67 18.07 -3.94
CA ASN A 588 -5.08 18.38 -3.71
C ASN A 588 -6.00 17.41 -4.48
N PRO A 589 -7.17 17.04 -3.93
CA PRO A 589 -8.24 16.44 -4.71
C PRO A 589 -8.64 17.36 -5.87
N GLY A 590 -8.66 16.81 -7.09
CA GLY A 590 -8.88 17.55 -8.33
C GLY A 590 -7.60 17.91 -9.09
N ASP A 591 -6.40 17.66 -8.53
CA ASP A 591 -5.15 17.79 -9.28
C ASP A 591 -5.20 16.94 -10.57
N PRO A 592 -4.64 17.42 -11.71
CA PRO A 592 -4.61 16.66 -12.94
C PRO A 592 -3.65 15.46 -12.82
N VAL A 593 -4.06 14.29 -13.33
CA VAL A 593 -3.21 13.10 -13.35
C VAL A 593 -1.96 13.35 -14.19
N THR A 594 -0.79 13.12 -13.59
CA THR A 594 0.53 13.38 -14.20
C THR A 594 1.18 12.14 -14.81
N SER A 595 0.61 10.95 -14.60
CA SER A 595 1.02 9.76 -15.35
C SER A 595 0.59 9.86 -16.82
N PRO A 596 1.38 9.35 -17.78
CA PRO A 596 1.03 9.41 -19.19
C PRO A 596 -0.36 8.81 -19.46
N GLY A 597 -1.22 9.59 -20.12
CA GLY A 597 -2.48 9.11 -20.68
C GLY A 597 -2.24 8.17 -21.86
N LEU A 598 -3.34 7.71 -22.46
CA LEU A 598 -3.39 6.94 -23.72
C LEU A 598 -2.77 5.52 -23.62
N ARG A 599 -2.33 5.13 -22.43
CA ARG A 599 -1.88 3.78 -22.10
C ARG A 599 -3.05 2.81 -21.93
N LYS A 600 -2.74 1.51 -21.99
CA LYS A 600 -3.70 0.42 -21.79
C LYS A 600 -4.00 0.14 -20.31
N PHE A 601 -3.01 0.30 -19.43
CA PHE A 601 -3.11 -0.05 -18.01
C PHE A 601 -2.70 1.10 -17.09
N MET A 602 -3.27 1.10 -15.90
CA MET A 602 -2.98 2.00 -14.79
C MET A 602 -2.82 1.21 -13.47
N GLN A 603 -2.06 1.76 -12.54
CA GLN A 603 -2.16 1.45 -11.11
C GLN A 603 -2.19 2.72 -10.27
N VAL A 604 -2.81 2.62 -9.09
CA VAL A 604 -2.84 3.65 -8.06
C VAL A 604 -2.07 3.14 -6.83
N GLN A 605 -1.29 4.00 -6.20
CA GLN A 605 -0.63 3.75 -4.92
C GLN A 605 -1.12 4.77 -3.90
N VAL A 606 -1.44 4.29 -2.71
CA VAL A 606 -1.76 5.11 -1.54
C VAL A 606 -0.73 4.83 -0.47
N LYS A 607 -0.24 5.87 0.21
CA LYS A 607 0.56 5.73 1.43
C LYS A 607 -0.11 6.50 2.55
N LEU A 608 -0.33 5.83 3.68
CA LEU A 608 -0.81 6.45 4.91
C LEU A 608 0.39 6.47 5.88
N LEU A 609 0.79 7.67 6.27
CA LEU A 609 2.03 7.95 6.99
C LEU A 609 1.71 8.65 8.31
N THR A 610 2.48 8.38 9.36
CA THR A 610 2.38 9.15 10.61
C THR A 610 3.75 9.42 11.27
N THR A 611 3.84 10.58 11.93
CA THR A 611 4.90 10.93 12.87
C THR A 611 4.51 10.69 14.33
N ASP A 612 3.21 10.51 14.63
CA ASP A 612 2.70 10.18 15.97
C ASP A 612 1.94 8.84 15.91
N ARG A 613 2.45 7.83 16.64
CA ARG A 613 1.85 6.49 16.67
C ARG A 613 0.44 6.43 17.26
N ASN A 614 -0.06 7.50 17.89
CA ASN A 614 -1.41 7.56 18.43
C ASN A 614 -2.45 8.10 17.42
N VAL A 615 -2.01 8.52 16.23
CA VAL A 615 -2.84 9.17 15.22
C VAL A 615 -2.53 8.59 13.83
N ALA A 616 -3.56 8.31 13.03
CA ALA A 616 -3.43 7.75 11.69
C ALA A 616 -4.25 8.53 10.66
N ALA A 617 -3.75 8.58 9.43
CA ALA A 617 -4.55 8.97 8.27
C ALA A 617 -5.38 7.78 7.78
N SER A 618 -6.55 8.05 7.20
CA SER A 618 -7.46 7.06 6.61
C SER A 618 -7.83 7.44 5.18
N ILE A 619 -8.22 6.48 4.36
CA ILE A 619 -8.74 6.74 3.01
C ILE A 619 -10.10 6.07 2.81
N GLN A 620 -11.06 6.81 2.28
CA GLN A 620 -12.44 6.36 2.11
C GLN A 620 -12.80 6.12 0.64
N SER A 621 -12.33 6.99 -0.28
CA SER A 621 -12.61 6.83 -1.70
C SER A 621 -11.52 7.42 -2.60
N ILE A 622 -11.46 6.95 -3.85
CA ILE A 622 -10.67 7.52 -4.95
C ILE A 622 -11.54 7.56 -6.21
N GLY A 623 -11.49 8.69 -6.92
CA GLY A 623 -12.04 8.88 -8.26
C GLY A 623 -10.93 9.34 -9.22
N ILE A 624 -10.87 8.77 -10.42
CA ILE A 624 -9.99 9.24 -11.50
C ILE A 624 -10.82 9.45 -12.76
N GLU A 625 -10.74 10.64 -13.31
CA GLU A 625 -11.44 11.00 -14.54
C GLU A 625 -10.71 10.50 -15.79
N MET A 626 -11.49 10.12 -16.79
CA MET A 626 -11.04 9.70 -18.11
C MET A 626 -11.78 10.50 -19.17
N ALA A 627 -11.10 10.87 -20.24
CA ALA A 627 -11.71 11.45 -21.43
C ALA A 627 -11.37 10.65 -22.68
N THR A 628 -12.19 10.80 -23.71
CA THR A 628 -11.79 10.40 -25.06
C THR A 628 -10.67 11.34 -25.51
N PRO A 629 -9.55 10.83 -26.05
CA PRO A 629 -8.47 11.67 -26.54
C PRO A 629 -8.93 12.72 -27.55
N ALA A 630 -8.37 13.93 -27.45
CA ALA A 630 -8.40 14.91 -28.52
C ALA A 630 -7.62 14.41 -29.74
N ALA A 631 -6.49 13.73 -29.51
CA ALA A 631 -5.61 13.13 -30.52
C ALA A 631 -4.89 11.89 -29.92
N GLU A 632 -4.28 11.03 -30.73
CA GLU A 632 -3.42 9.94 -30.22
C GLU A 632 -2.05 10.43 -29.77
N LEU A 633 -1.40 11.24 -30.59
CA LEU A 633 -0.04 11.69 -30.32
C LEU A 633 0.14 13.07 -30.94
N ILE A 634 0.59 14.02 -30.12
CA ILE A 634 0.81 15.39 -30.54
C ILE A 634 2.25 15.72 -30.17
N TYR A 635 3.06 15.96 -31.18
CA TYR A 635 4.42 16.48 -31.00
C TYR A 635 4.41 17.99 -31.21
N ALA A 636 5.29 18.69 -30.49
CA ALA A 636 5.56 20.08 -30.71
C ALA A 636 7.02 20.43 -30.44
N GLU A 637 7.47 21.49 -31.11
CA GLU A 637 8.82 22.03 -30.98
C GLU A 637 8.81 23.55 -31.14
N VAL A 638 9.78 24.21 -30.49
CA VAL A 638 9.98 25.65 -30.59
C VAL A 638 11.17 25.98 -31.48
N TRP A 639 11.07 27.08 -32.22
CA TRP A 639 12.15 27.67 -32.99
C TRP A 639 12.15 29.21 -32.86
N PRO A 640 13.31 29.88 -32.74
CA PRO A 640 14.63 29.31 -32.45
C PRO A 640 14.72 28.78 -31.02
N ILE A 641 15.61 27.81 -30.78
CA ILE A 641 15.86 27.29 -29.43
C ILE A 641 16.90 28.11 -28.64
N ASP A 642 17.64 29.02 -29.28
CA ASP A 642 18.65 29.87 -28.63
C ASP A 642 18.30 31.36 -28.82
N VAL A 643 18.26 32.15 -27.73
CA VAL A 643 18.17 33.62 -27.81
C VAL A 643 19.54 34.28 -27.74
N LEU A 644 19.77 35.31 -28.55
CA LEU A 644 21.04 36.06 -28.53
C LEU A 644 21.20 36.97 -27.31
N THR A 645 20.10 37.53 -26.79
CA THR A 645 20.12 38.47 -25.66
C THR A 645 19.07 38.09 -24.61
N PRO A 646 19.46 37.83 -23.35
CA PRO A 646 18.52 37.55 -22.27
C PRO A 646 17.59 38.75 -21.98
N GLY A 647 16.31 38.49 -21.74
CA GLY A 647 15.35 39.49 -21.28
C GLY A 647 15.13 40.66 -22.25
N THR A 648 15.35 40.45 -23.55
CA THR A 648 14.76 41.25 -24.63
C THR A 648 13.59 40.48 -25.23
N VAL A 649 12.58 41.18 -25.73
CA VAL A 649 11.49 40.55 -26.47
C VAL A 649 12.04 39.98 -27.77
N ASP A 650 11.89 38.68 -27.97
CA ASP A 650 12.27 37.96 -29.19
C ASP A 650 11.05 37.23 -29.76
N THR A 651 11.13 36.76 -31.01
CA THR A 651 10.04 36.06 -31.70
C THR A 651 10.32 34.57 -31.80
N PHE A 652 9.30 33.77 -31.51
CA PHE A 652 9.35 32.31 -31.55
C PHE A 652 8.16 31.75 -32.34
N GLU A 653 8.38 30.60 -32.95
CA GLU A 653 7.36 29.78 -33.59
C GLU A 653 7.30 28.44 -32.85
N VAL A 654 6.09 27.99 -32.51
CA VAL A 654 5.85 26.62 -32.04
C VAL A 654 5.11 25.87 -33.11
N PHE A 655 5.70 24.80 -33.61
CA PHE A 655 5.06 23.88 -34.53
C PHE A 655 4.42 22.76 -33.72
N ILE A 656 3.20 22.36 -34.08
CA ILE A 656 2.40 21.35 -33.38
C ILE A 656 1.82 20.40 -34.42
N GLN A 657 2.22 19.13 -34.35
CA GLN A 657 1.81 18.09 -35.27
C GLN A 657 0.91 17.07 -34.57
N PRO A 658 -0.42 17.13 -34.77
CA PRO A 658 -1.35 16.16 -34.23
C PRO A 658 -1.49 14.92 -35.11
N ASN A 659 -1.72 13.78 -34.47
CA ASN A 659 -2.10 12.50 -35.09
C ASN A 659 -3.36 11.96 -34.41
N PHE A 660 -4.37 11.58 -35.17
CA PHE A 660 -5.71 11.26 -34.66
C PHE A 660 -6.08 9.79 -34.84
N ILE A 661 -6.66 9.17 -33.81
CA ILE A 661 -7.22 7.82 -33.90
C ILE A 661 -8.47 7.88 -34.77
N GLU A 662 -8.46 7.24 -35.94
CA GLU A 662 -9.64 7.09 -36.79
C GLU A 662 -10.44 5.84 -36.45
N ARG A 663 -9.75 4.74 -36.10
CA ARG A 663 -10.33 3.45 -35.74
C ARG A 663 -9.56 2.83 -34.58
N PRO A 664 -10.22 2.04 -33.70
CA PRO A 664 -11.65 1.70 -33.72
C PRO A 664 -12.56 2.83 -33.23
N SER A 665 -13.81 2.88 -33.68
CA SER A 665 -14.74 4.00 -33.40
C SER A 665 -14.96 4.30 -31.92
N ARG A 666 -14.81 3.31 -31.03
CA ARG A 666 -14.89 3.45 -29.55
C ARG A 666 -13.75 4.28 -28.92
N SER A 667 -12.67 4.47 -29.66
CA SER A 667 -11.46 5.18 -29.29
C SER A 667 -11.12 6.28 -30.29
N ARG A 668 -12.02 6.58 -31.24
CA ARG A 668 -11.82 7.64 -32.23
C ARG A 668 -11.56 8.96 -31.51
N SER A 669 -10.51 9.66 -31.91
CA SER A 669 -10.17 10.96 -31.35
C SER A 669 -11.29 11.96 -31.59
N THR A 670 -11.56 12.82 -30.60
CA THR A 670 -12.59 13.87 -30.70
C THR A 670 -12.16 15.03 -31.59
N GLY A 671 -10.88 15.16 -31.92
CA GLY A 671 -10.32 16.41 -32.48
C GLY A 671 -10.08 17.45 -31.39
N PHE A 672 -9.52 18.60 -31.72
CA PHE A 672 -9.43 19.75 -30.81
C PHE A 672 -9.58 21.08 -31.54
N ASP A 673 -10.24 22.02 -30.89
CA ASP A 673 -10.35 23.42 -31.30
C ASP A 673 -9.64 24.37 -30.33
N GLU A 674 -9.43 24.00 -29.07
CA GLU A 674 -8.64 24.81 -28.14
C GLU A 674 -7.18 24.38 -28.06
N ILE A 675 -6.28 25.37 -28.05
CA ILE A 675 -4.84 25.20 -27.79
C ILE A 675 -4.42 26.17 -26.68
N LEU A 676 -3.78 25.64 -25.64
CA LEU A 676 -3.20 26.39 -24.53
C LEU A 676 -1.68 26.20 -24.52
N LEU A 677 -0.96 27.30 -24.66
CA LEU A 677 0.50 27.40 -24.55
C LEU A 677 0.83 28.22 -23.30
N THR A 678 1.63 27.68 -22.38
CA THR A 678 2.03 28.35 -21.13
C THR A 678 3.54 28.36 -20.95
N LYS A 679 4.07 29.41 -20.32
CA LYS A 679 5.50 29.56 -20.02
C LYS A 679 5.74 29.83 -18.53
N PRO A 680 6.33 28.89 -17.77
CA PRO A 680 6.37 28.96 -16.30
C PRO A 680 7.12 30.14 -15.66
N ALA A 681 7.89 30.94 -16.41
CA ALA A 681 8.86 31.87 -15.83
C ALA A 681 9.17 33.11 -16.70
N SER A 682 8.20 33.69 -17.42
CA SER A 682 8.36 35.09 -17.85
C SER A 682 7.05 35.79 -18.18
N GLN A 683 6.98 37.05 -17.75
CA GLN A 683 5.91 38.00 -18.07
C GLN A 683 5.82 38.27 -19.58
N SER A 684 4.60 38.56 -20.04
CA SER A 684 4.27 39.07 -21.38
C SER A 684 4.64 38.16 -22.56
N MET A 685 3.79 37.17 -22.81
CA MET A 685 3.63 36.55 -24.13
C MET A 685 2.61 37.33 -24.96
N GLU A 686 2.86 37.47 -26.25
CA GLU A 686 1.95 38.09 -27.21
C GLU A 686 1.91 37.26 -28.49
N LEU A 687 0.72 36.75 -28.82
CA LEU A 687 0.47 36.01 -30.06
C LEU A 687 0.50 36.97 -31.24
N LEU A 688 1.24 36.62 -32.29
CA LEU A 688 1.40 37.44 -33.50
C LEU A 688 0.62 36.86 -34.69
N GLU A 689 0.55 35.53 -34.80
CA GLU A 689 0.06 34.84 -35.98
C GLU A 689 -0.21 33.36 -35.65
N VAL A 690 -1.30 32.81 -36.19
CA VAL A 690 -1.61 31.36 -36.12
C VAL A 690 -1.72 30.83 -37.55
N GLY A 691 -0.92 29.83 -37.89
CA GLY A 691 -1.01 29.10 -39.15
C GLY A 691 -1.64 27.72 -38.96
N LEU A 692 -2.53 27.32 -39.88
CA LEU A 692 -3.02 25.94 -40.03
C LEU A 692 -2.62 25.41 -41.40
N ASP A 693 -2.29 24.11 -41.43
CA ASP A 693 -1.85 23.33 -42.60
C ASP A 693 -0.56 23.85 -43.27
N THR A 694 0.35 24.43 -42.48
CA THR A 694 1.59 25.05 -42.98
C THR A 694 2.69 24.04 -43.32
N ASP A 695 2.35 22.83 -43.77
CA ASP A 695 3.33 21.81 -44.19
C ASP A 695 3.52 21.89 -45.72
N PRO A 696 4.72 22.18 -46.25
CA PRO A 696 4.96 22.20 -47.69
C PRO A 696 4.71 20.86 -48.40
N GLN A 697 4.50 19.77 -47.67
CA GLN A 697 4.16 18.44 -48.20
C GLN A 697 2.65 18.20 -48.36
N THR A 698 1.78 19.09 -47.88
CA THR A 698 0.33 19.03 -48.13
C THR A 698 -0.06 19.88 -49.34
N ASP A 699 -0.98 19.40 -50.18
CA ASP A 699 -1.59 20.17 -51.28
C ASP A 699 -2.62 21.23 -50.79
N GLY A 700 -2.58 21.59 -49.49
CA GLY A 700 -3.48 22.53 -48.85
C GLY A 700 -3.13 24.00 -49.09
N GLU A 701 -4.08 24.90 -48.87
CA GLU A 701 -3.81 26.34 -48.79
C GLU A 701 -3.54 26.74 -47.33
N ASP A 702 -2.32 27.22 -47.03
CA ASP A 702 -1.93 27.80 -45.74
C ASP A 702 -3.00 28.77 -45.20
N GLN A 703 -3.68 28.42 -44.11
CA GLN A 703 -4.60 29.32 -43.43
C GLN A 703 -3.87 30.11 -42.35
N ILE A 704 -3.56 31.38 -42.66
CA ILE A 704 -2.87 32.29 -41.74
C ILE A 704 -3.88 33.26 -41.12
N PHE A 705 -4.03 33.18 -39.80
CA PHE A 705 -4.84 34.07 -38.98
C PHE A 705 -3.96 35.18 -38.39
N LEU A 706 -4.34 36.44 -38.64
CA LEU A 706 -3.62 37.64 -38.18
C LEU A 706 -4.50 38.48 -37.23
N PRO A 707 -3.90 39.20 -36.26
CA PRO A 707 -4.64 40.00 -35.29
C PRO A 707 -5.25 41.26 -35.93
N THR A 708 -6.46 41.61 -35.50
CA THR A 708 -7.17 42.86 -35.87
C THR A 708 -7.19 43.88 -34.72
N GLU A 709 -7.62 45.12 -35.01
CA GLU A 709 -7.65 46.22 -34.03
C GLU A 709 -8.54 45.95 -32.79
N ASP A 710 -9.49 45.01 -32.90
CA ASP A 710 -10.37 44.57 -31.81
C ASP A 710 -9.80 43.40 -30.99
N GLY A 711 -8.62 42.90 -31.34
CA GLY A 711 -7.96 41.77 -30.66
C GLY A 711 -8.43 40.38 -31.09
N SER A 712 -9.35 40.28 -32.07
CA SER A 712 -9.66 39.00 -32.71
C SER A 712 -8.59 38.62 -33.74
N PHE A 713 -8.63 37.38 -34.24
CA PHE A 713 -7.69 36.88 -35.24
C PHE A 713 -8.47 36.38 -36.46
N VAL A 714 -8.09 36.86 -37.65
CA VAL A 714 -8.87 36.67 -38.89
C VAL A 714 -7.99 36.06 -39.98
N ALA A 715 -8.49 35.03 -40.66
CA ALA A 715 -7.85 34.43 -41.83
C ALA A 715 -8.26 35.12 -43.14
N GLY A 716 -7.48 34.92 -44.21
CA GLY A 716 -7.74 35.52 -45.53
C GLY A 716 -9.09 35.13 -46.17
N ASN A 717 -9.71 34.03 -45.71
CA ASN A 717 -11.05 33.58 -46.10
C ASN A 717 -12.19 34.21 -45.27
N GLY A 718 -11.88 34.99 -44.22
CA GLY A 718 -12.83 35.62 -43.31
C GLY A 718 -13.21 34.79 -42.08
N GLU A 719 -12.61 33.62 -41.86
CA GLU A 719 -12.82 32.83 -40.63
C GLU A 719 -12.16 33.49 -39.41
N LEU A 720 -12.78 33.33 -38.25
CA LEU A 720 -12.39 33.96 -36.99
C LEU A 720 -11.86 32.93 -35.99
N LEU A 721 -10.69 33.21 -35.42
CA LEU A 721 -10.13 32.55 -34.25
C LEU A 721 -10.40 33.41 -33.02
N GLN A 722 -10.81 32.80 -31.91
CA GLN A 722 -11.00 33.50 -30.64
C GLN A 722 -9.74 33.42 -29.78
N PHE A 723 -9.28 34.55 -29.26
CA PHE A 723 -8.26 34.59 -28.22
C PHE A 723 -8.94 34.55 -26.85
N LEU A 724 -8.74 33.45 -26.11
CA LEU A 724 -9.35 33.19 -24.80
C LEU A 724 -8.41 33.56 -23.63
N GLY A 725 -7.16 33.94 -23.93
CA GLY A 725 -6.17 34.30 -22.93
C GLY A 725 -6.50 35.61 -22.19
N PRO A 726 -5.86 35.85 -21.03
CA PRO A 726 -5.93 37.16 -20.36
C PRO A 726 -5.39 38.28 -21.27
N PRO A 727 -5.76 39.55 -21.04
CA PRO A 727 -5.25 40.68 -21.81
C PRO A 727 -3.71 40.70 -21.93
N THR A 728 -3.22 41.32 -23.00
CA THR A 728 -1.78 41.47 -23.33
C THR A 728 -0.89 41.70 -22.10
N GLY A 729 0.00 40.74 -21.81
CA GLY A 729 0.84 40.73 -20.60
C GLY A 729 0.88 39.39 -19.86
N SER A 730 -0.07 38.49 -20.16
CA SER A 730 -0.16 37.10 -19.70
C SER A 730 1.11 36.25 -19.92
N ASP A 731 1.32 35.22 -19.09
CA ASP A 731 2.31 34.14 -19.23
C ASP A 731 1.78 32.93 -20.05
N SER A 732 0.59 33.09 -20.64
CA SER A 732 -0.13 32.09 -21.42
C SER A 732 -0.76 32.67 -22.68
N ILE A 733 -0.80 31.86 -23.74
CA ILE A 733 -1.55 32.05 -24.97
C ILE A 733 -2.62 30.95 -25.01
N TRP A 734 -3.88 31.34 -25.06
CA TRP A 734 -5.02 30.43 -25.17
C TRP A 734 -5.86 30.86 -26.37
N VAL A 735 -6.01 29.95 -27.33
CA VAL A 735 -6.76 30.19 -28.57
C VAL A 735 -7.82 29.12 -28.78
N GLN A 736 -8.92 29.51 -29.41
CA GLN A 736 -9.94 28.61 -29.95
C GLN A 736 -10.08 28.80 -31.46
N LEU A 737 -9.78 27.74 -32.21
CA LEU A 737 -9.91 27.63 -33.65
C LEU A 737 -11.39 27.64 -34.08
N PRO A 738 -11.72 28.09 -35.31
CA PRO A 738 -13.11 28.14 -35.79
C PRO A 738 -13.77 26.76 -35.89
N THR A 739 -12.99 25.69 -36.10
CA THR A 739 -13.46 24.30 -36.14
C THR A 739 -12.45 23.35 -35.49
N PRO A 740 -12.89 22.23 -34.89
CA PRO A 740 -11.98 21.22 -34.37
C PRO A 740 -11.14 20.56 -35.47
N LEU A 741 -9.83 20.47 -35.24
CA LEU A 741 -8.90 19.77 -36.12
C LEU A 741 -9.09 18.26 -36.04
N HIS A 742 -8.96 17.60 -37.19
CA HIS A 742 -9.08 16.15 -37.37
C HIS A 742 -8.00 15.64 -38.34
N SER A 743 -7.96 14.33 -38.62
CA SER A 743 -7.05 13.77 -39.61
C SER A 743 -7.37 14.24 -41.02
N LEU A 744 -6.33 14.51 -41.81
CA LEU A 744 -6.42 14.81 -43.23
C LEU A 744 -6.66 13.49 -43.99
N ALA A 745 -7.67 13.48 -44.86
CA ALA A 745 -8.17 12.25 -45.47
C ALA A 745 -7.19 11.62 -46.48
N ASP A 746 -6.42 12.46 -47.17
CA ASP A 746 -5.56 12.10 -48.31
C ASP A 746 -4.11 11.77 -47.89
N LEU A 747 -3.76 11.95 -46.61
CA LEU A 747 -2.44 11.59 -46.09
C LEU A 747 -2.33 10.09 -45.76
N PRO A 748 -1.11 9.50 -45.85
CA PRO A 748 -0.85 8.14 -45.40
C PRO A 748 -1.26 7.91 -43.94
N LYS A 749 -1.77 6.70 -43.67
CA LYS A 749 -2.26 6.30 -42.35
C LYS A 749 -1.32 5.29 -41.72
N ILE A 750 -1.13 5.43 -40.41
CA ILE A 750 -0.34 4.49 -39.60
C ILE A 750 -1.29 3.39 -39.11
N TYR A 751 -0.93 2.13 -39.35
CA TYR A 751 -1.70 0.96 -38.95
C TYR A 751 -0.96 0.22 -37.84
N ASN A 752 -1.52 0.13 -36.64
CA ASN A 752 -0.85 -0.54 -35.52
C ASN A 752 -1.29 -2.01 -35.38
N LYS A 753 -0.33 -2.92 -35.20
CA LYS A 753 -0.55 -4.27 -34.67
C LYS A 753 -0.55 -4.21 -33.14
N ILE A 754 -1.50 -4.87 -32.48
CA ILE A 754 -1.40 -5.21 -31.05
C ILE A 754 -0.44 -6.40 -30.93
N THR A 755 0.69 -6.19 -30.26
CA THR A 755 1.73 -7.22 -30.13
C THR A 755 1.51 -8.15 -28.95
N THR A 756 2.07 -9.35 -29.05
CA THR A 756 2.11 -10.36 -27.99
C THR A 756 3.53 -10.62 -27.50
N GLU A 757 3.65 -11.22 -26.32
CA GLU A 757 4.91 -11.71 -25.76
C GLU A 757 5.68 -12.58 -26.79
N GLY A 758 6.91 -12.19 -27.10
CA GLY A 758 7.73 -12.82 -28.15
C GLY A 758 7.64 -12.20 -29.55
N ASP A 759 6.75 -11.24 -29.80
CA ASP A 759 6.86 -10.39 -30.99
C ASP A 759 8.16 -9.55 -30.94
N GLN A 760 8.64 -9.12 -32.10
CA GLN A 760 9.85 -8.30 -32.22
C GLN A 760 9.57 -6.97 -32.90
N VAL A 761 10.26 -5.90 -32.49
CA VAL A 761 10.06 -4.55 -33.04
C VAL A 761 11.38 -3.81 -33.27
N PRO A 762 11.49 -2.98 -34.33
CA PRO A 762 12.72 -2.24 -34.67
C PRO A 762 12.99 -1.01 -33.78
N VAL A 763 12.38 -0.94 -32.59
CA VAL A 763 12.42 0.26 -31.73
C VAL A 763 12.78 -0.03 -30.26
N THR A 764 13.44 0.95 -29.64
CA THR A 764 13.75 0.99 -28.21
C THR A 764 12.48 1.00 -27.35
N GLY A 765 12.64 0.90 -26.02
CA GLY A 765 11.52 1.06 -25.08
C GLY A 765 10.83 2.44 -25.17
N ASP A 766 11.53 3.45 -25.67
CA ASP A 766 11.04 4.83 -25.84
C ASP A 766 10.54 5.12 -27.27
N GLY A 767 10.50 4.11 -28.15
CA GLY A 767 9.94 4.22 -29.51
C GLY A 767 10.90 4.73 -30.60
N LEU A 768 12.19 4.94 -30.28
CA LEU A 768 13.21 5.34 -31.25
C LEU A 768 13.71 4.12 -32.04
N LEU A 769 14.05 4.28 -33.32
CA LEU A 769 14.63 3.19 -34.14
C LEU A 769 15.96 2.67 -33.55
N LEU A 770 16.14 1.36 -33.56
CA LEU A 770 17.32 0.69 -33.02
C LEU A 770 18.52 0.78 -33.96
N SER A 771 19.58 1.45 -33.51
CA SER A 771 20.94 1.33 -34.05
C SER A 771 21.71 0.20 -33.36
N GLY A 772 22.81 -0.27 -33.97
CA GLY A 772 23.67 -1.31 -33.38
C GLY A 772 24.21 -0.97 -31.99
N ASP A 773 24.50 0.31 -31.72
CA ASP A 773 24.92 0.77 -30.39
C ASP A 773 23.78 0.65 -29.38
N SER A 774 22.58 1.13 -29.73
CA SER A 774 21.39 1.04 -28.85
C SER A 774 20.94 -0.40 -28.61
N TYR A 775 21.12 -1.27 -29.60
CA TYR A 775 20.88 -2.71 -29.51
C TYR A 775 21.88 -3.40 -28.57
N GLY A 776 23.15 -2.98 -28.59
CA GLY A 776 24.18 -3.45 -27.66
C GLY A 776 23.88 -3.13 -26.18
N LEU A 777 23.07 -2.09 -25.91
CA LEU A 777 22.62 -1.69 -24.58
C LEU A 777 21.33 -2.40 -24.10
N LEU A 778 20.71 -3.25 -24.93
CA LEU A 778 19.59 -4.09 -24.49
C LEU A 778 20.08 -5.20 -23.57
N ASP A 779 19.25 -5.60 -22.61
CA ASP A 779 19.47 -6.81 -21.82
C ASP A 779 19.41 -8.04 -22.75
N ASP A 780 20.15 -9.10 -22.45
CA ASP A 780 20.26 -10.27 -23.35
C ASP A 780 18.92 -10.99 -23.60
N GLU A 781 17.94 -10.81 -22.71
CA GLU A 781 16.56 -11.30 -22.85
C GLU A 781 15.68 -10.44 -23.78
N GLU A 782 16.08 -9.18 -24.07
CA GLU A 782 15.39 -8.27 -24.99
C GLU A 782 16.03 -8.22 -26.39
N LYS A 783 17.19 -8.87 -26.59
CA LYS A 783 17.88 -8.95 -27.88
C LYS A 783 17.16 -9.93 -28.82
N GLY A 784 16.56 -9.41 -29.89
CA GLY A 784 15.89 -10.19 -30.93
C GLY A 784 16.81 -10.53 -32.11
N ASP A 785 16.24 -10.57 -33.30
CA ASP A 785 16.95 -10.85 -34.54
C ASP A 785 17.63 -9.59 -35.10
N ILE A 786 18.73 -9.82 -35.84
CA ILE A 786 19.39 -8.80 -36.66
C ILE A 786 19.17 -9.18 -38.12
N LEU A 787 18.41 -8.36 -38.83
CA LEU A 787 18.09 -8.57 -40.24
C LEU A 787 19.09 -7.80 -41.11
N TYR A 788 19.63 -8.49 -42.11
CA TYR A 788 20.57 -7.95 -43.08
C TYR A 788 19.92 -7.89 -44.46
N PHE A 789 20.13 -6.80 -45.19
CA PHE A 789 19.53 -6.59 -46.51
C PHE A 789 20.61 -6.36 -47.59
N ASP A 790 20.34 -6.75 -48.83
CA ASP A 790 21.09 -6.28 -50.00
C ASP A 790 20.59 -4.90 -50.47
N THR A 791 21.28 -4.29 -51.45
CA THR A 791 20.87 -3.00 -52.03
C THR A 791 19.55 -3.05 -52.83
N GLU A 792 18.99 -4.23 -53.09
CA GLU A 792 17.64 -4.40 -53.64
C GLU A 792 16.55 -4.45 -52.53
N GLY A 793 16.95 -4.34 -51.25
CA GLY A 793 16.06 -4.36 -50.10
C GLY A 793 15.60 -5.77 -49.71
N LYS A 794 16.28 -6.81 -50.17
CA LYS A 794 15.93 -8.20 -49.88
C LYS A 794 16.71 -8.72 -48.68
N SER A 795 15.98 -9.32 -47.73
CA SER A 795 16.57 -9.95 -46.55
C SER A 795 17.45 -11.15 -46.91
N ILE A 796 18.65 -11.20 -46.35
CA ILE A 796 19.68 -12.23 -46.53
C ILE A 796 20.31 -12.59 -45.18
N ASP A 797 21.00 -13.74 -45.12
CA ASP A 797 21.71 -14.12 -43.90
C ASP A 797 23.01 -13.32 -43.69
N GLN A 798 23.49 -13.29 -42.44
CA GLN A 798 24.69 -12.54 -42.06
C GLN A 798 25.95 -12.96 -42.84
N ALA A 799 26.10 -14.24 -43.19
CA ALA A 799 27.27 -14.72 -43.90
C ALA A 799 27.25 -14.30 -45.37
N ALA A 800 26.08 -14.31 -46.01
CA ALA A 800 25.85 -13.74 -47.33
C ALA A 800 26.12 -12.22 -47.34
N TYR A 801 25.59 -11.48 -46.37
CA TYR A 801 25.80 -10.03 -46.25
C TYR A 801 27.29 -9.66 -46.06
N LEU A 802 28.01 -10.39 -45.21
CA LEU A 802 29.45 -10.19 -45.01
C LEU A 802 30.30 -10.60 -46.24
N ALA A 803 29.76 -11.44 -47.13
CA ALA A 803 30.42 -11.84 -48.38
C ALA A 803 30.17 -10.85 -49.55
N LEU A 804 29.14 -10.00 -49.47
CA LEU A 804 28.92 -8.90 -50.41
C LEU A 804 30.04 -7.85 -50.32
N ALA A 805 30.31 -7.17 -51.43
CA ALA A 805 31.12 -5.96 -51.42
C ALA A 805 30.43 -4.87 -50.58
N GLU A 806 31.20 -3.92 -50.03
CA GLU A 806 30.66 -2.86 -49.17
C GLU A 806 29.64 -1.97 -49.90
N GLU A 807 29.78 -1.85 -51.23
CA GLU A 807 28.87 -1.14 -52.14
C GLU A 807 27.57 -1.91 -52.46
N GLU A 808 27.52 -3.21 -52.16
CA GLU A 808 26.38 -4.11 -52.44
C GLU A 808 25.55 -4.43 -51.18
N ARG A 809 26.05 -4.01 -50.00
CA ARG A 809 25.36 -4.15 -48.71
C ARG A 809 24.28 -3.09 -48.57
N GLY A 810 23.05 -3.54 -48.31
CA GLY A 810 21.93 -2.69 -47.92
C GLY A 810 21.91 -2.43 -46.42
N ASP A 811 20.73 -2.10 -45.90
CA ASP A 811 20.56 -1.76 -44.50
C ASP A 811 20.76 -2.96 -43.54
N VAL A 812 21.01 -2.65 -42.27
CA VAL A 812 20.96 -3.60 -41.16
C VAL A 812 19.93 -3.13 -40.16
N ARG A 813 18.94 -3.98 -39.85
CA ARG A 813 17.84 -3.66 -38.95
C ARG A 813 17.92 -4.53 -37.69
N TYR A 814 17.92 -3.87 -36.54
CA TYR A 814 18.02 -4.52 -35.23
C TYR A 814 16.62 -4.60 -34.62
N LEU A 815 16.20 -5.79 -34.18
CA LEU A 815 14.89 -5.99 -33.57
C LEU A 815 15.01 -6.29 -32.07
N ARG A 816 14.14 -5.67 -31.27
CA ARG A 816 14.00 -5.94 -29.83
C ARG A 816 12.85 -6.91 -29.59
N LEU A 817 13.13 -7.96 -28.82
CA LEU A 817 12.15 -8.95 -28.38
C LEU A 817 11.24 -8.34 -27.30
N LEU A 818 9.92 -8.48 -27.44
CA LEU A 818 8.95 -7.93 -26.49
C LEU A 818 8.65 -8.93 -25.36
N ASN A 819 9.09 -8.57 -24.16
CA ASN A 819 8.74 -9.26 -22.91
C ASN A 819 7.42 -8.72 -22.33
N GLY A 820 6.30 -9.10 -22.96
CA GLY A 820 4.94 -8.84 -22.46
C GLY A 820 3.88 -8.62 -23.55
N ASP A 821 2.61 -8.79 -23.17
CA ASP A 821 1.47 -8.67 -24.08
C ASP A 821 0.86 -7.25 -24.12
N GLY A 822 0.43 -6.81 -25.31
CA GLY A 822 -0.64 -5.84 -25.46
C GLY A 822 -0.26 -4.41 -25.84
N ALA A 823 1.01 -4.14 -26.13
CA ALA A 823 1.45 -2.89 -26.75
C ALA A 823 0.95 -2.77 -28.19
N GLN A 824 1.12 -1.59 -28.80
CA GLN A 824 0.72 -1.30 -30.17
C GLN A 824 1.91 -0.75 -30.94
N PHE A 825 2.21 -1.33 -32.10
CA PHE A 825 3.34 -0.94 -32.94
C PHE A 825 2.96 -0.94 -34.42
N PRO A 826 3.47 0.02 -35.22
CA PRO A 826 3.13 0.15 -36.63
C PRO A 826 4.03 -0.68 -37.55
N PHE A 827 4.55 -1.82 -37.08
CA PHE A 827 5.56 -2.61 -37.79
C PHE A 827 5.05 -4.02 -38.15
N ASP A 828 5.59 -4.57 -39.24
CA ASP A 828 5.46 -5.98 -39.59
C ASP A 828 6.63 -6.83 -39.02
N GLU A 829 6.66 -8.13 -39.36
CA GLU A 829 7.69 -9.08 -38.92
C GLU A 829 9.10 -8.74 -39.45
N GLY A 830 9.21 -8.00 -40.56
CA GLY A 830 10.48 -7.49 -41.07
C GLY A 830 10.94 -6.20 -40.38
N GLY A 831 10.07 -5.58 -39.59
CA GLY A 831 10.30 -4.24 -39.03
C GLY A 831 10.02 -3.10 -40.02
N ASP A 832 9.33 -3.36 -41.13
CA ASP A 832 8.84 -2.32 -42.04
C ASP A 832 7.49 -1.77 -41.58
N SER A 833 7.10 -0.60 -42.09
CA SER A 833 5.81 0.02 -41.73
C SER A 833 4.63 -0.83 -42.21
N LEU A 834 3.74 -1.19 -41.29
CA LEU A 834 2.62 -2.09 -41.53
C LEU A 834 1.62 -1.48 -42.54
N ASP A 835 1.52 -2.09 -43.72
CA ASP A 835 0.60 -1.62 -44.76
C ASP A 835 -0.86 -2.04 -44.51
N VAL A 836 -1.78 -1.46 -45.30
CA VAL A 836 -3.22 -1.74 -45.22
C VAL A 836 -3.58 -3.20 -45.54
N ALA A 837 -2.78 -3.92 -46.32
CA ALA A 837 -3.02 -5.31 -46.70
C ALA A 837 -2.54 -6.30 -45.63
N ALA A 838 -1.41 -6.02 -44.98
CA ALA A 838 -0.90 -6.70 -43.79
C ALA A 838 -1.84 -6.49 -42.60
N TYR A 839 -2.18 -5.23 -42.27
CA TYR A 839 -3.14 -4.92 -41.22
C TYR A 839 -4.52 -5.57 -41.47
N ASN A 840 -4.97 -5.67 -42.73
CA ASN A 840 -6.23 -6.33 -43.01
C ASN A 840 -6.22 -7.85 -42.79
N ARG A 841 -5.05 -8.50 -42.92
CA ARG A 841 -4.86 -9.94 -42.65
C ARG A 841 -4.81 -10.30 -41.16
N LEU A 842 -4.45 -9.37 -40.29
CA LEU A 842 -4.47 -9.56 -38.83
C LEU A 842 -5.85 -10.01 -38.31
N SER A 843 -5.90 -10.80 -37.25
CA SER A 843 -7.16 -11.12 -36.57
C SER A 843 -7.74 -9.90 -35.85
N SER A 844 -9.03 -9.96 -35.49
CA SER A 844 -9.68 -8.87 -34.74
C SER A 844 -9.09 -8.60 -33.36
N ARG A 845 -8.19 -9.46 -32.84
CA ARG A 845 -7.48 -9.25 -31.57
C ARG A 845 -6.10 -8.61 -31.75
N GLU A 846 -5.50 -8.74 -32.93
CA GLU A 846 -4.20 -8.18 -33.28
C GLU A 846 -4.32 -6.80 -33.96
N LYS A 847 -5.53 -6.37 -34.35
CA LYS A 847 -5.76 -5.04 -34.93
C LYS A 847 -5.79 -3.96 -33.87
N GLY A 848 -4.73 -3.15 -33.84
CA GLY A 848 -4.65 -1.92 -33.07
C GLY A 848 -5.26 -0.71 -33.77
N ASN A 849 -4.90 0.47 -33.26
CA ASN A 849 -5.38 1.77 -33.76
C ASN A 849 -4.94 2.04 -35.21
N ILE A 850 -5.84 2.65 -35.99
CA ILE A 850 -5.49 3.29 -37.27
C ILE A 850 -5.46 4.79 -37.02
N VAL A 851 -4.35 5.42 -37.41
CA VAL A 851 -4.00 6.79 -37.05
C VAL A 851 -3.82 7.61 -38.33
N GLY A 852 -4.48 8.76 -38.41
CA GLY A 852 -4.32 9.71 -39.51
C GLY A 852 -3.60 10.97 -39.03
N ARG A 853 -2.62 11.46 -39.82
CA ARG A 853 -1.94 12.73 -39.57
C ARG A 853 -2.92 13.89 -39.75
N GLY A 854 -2.87 14.88 -38.85
CA GLY A 854 -3.65 16.12 -38.95
C GLY A 854 -2.86 17.27 -39.59
N PRO A 855 -3.52 18.42 -39.82
CA PRO A 855 -2.84 19.61 -40.34
C PRO A 855 -1.79 20.11 -39.33
N LEU A 856 -0.66 20.58 -39.85
CA LEU A 856 0.39 21.20 -39.05
C LEU A 856 -0.09 22.55 -38.52
N VAL A 857 0.03 22.79 -37.21
CA VAL A 857 -0.32 24.09 -36.59
C VAL A 857 0.96 24.83 -36.25
N ARG A 858 1.04 26.12 -36.58
CA ARG A 858 2.13 27.02 -36.20
C ARG A 858 1.61 28.16 -35.34
N LEU A 859 2.08 28.27 -34.10
CA LEU A 859 1.83 29.41 -33.21
C LEU A 859 3.05 30.33 -33.19
N ARG A 860 2.95 31.51 -33.79
CA ARG A 860 4.02 32.50 -33.78
C ARG A 860 3.72 33.57 -32.74
N TYR A 861 4.64 33.75 -31.79
CA TYR A 861 4.48 34.68 -30.68
C TYR A 861 5.77 35.44 -30.39
N ARG A 862 5.68 36.54 -29.64
CA ARG A 862 6.84 37.22 -29.07
C ARG A 862 6.81 37.21 -27.55
N ALA A 863 7.97 37.05 -26.93
CA ALA A 863 8.13 37.14 -25.48
C ALA A 863 9.60 37.38 -25.08
N PRO A 864 9.86 37.92 -23.88
CA PRO A 864 11.20 37.89 -23.29
C PRO A 864 11.49 36.55 -22.59
N VAL A 865 12.75 36.10 -22.61
CA VAL A 865 13.22 34.87 -21.93
C VAL A 865 14.37 35.21 -20.98
N PHE A 866 14.26 34.81 -19.71
CA PHE A 866 15.21 35.18 -18.64
C PHE A 866 15.99 33.99 -18.05
N LEU A 867 15.54 32.76 -18.28
CA LEU A 867 16.14 31.54 -17.73
C LEU A 867 16.58 30.61 -18.85
N ASN A 868 17.80 30.07 -18.72
CA ASN A 868 18.28 29.00 -19.58
C ASN A 868 17.47 27.72 -19.32
N GLY A 869 16.99 27.07 -20.37
CA GLY A 869 16.09 25.91 -20.24
C GLY A 869 14.66 26.30 -19.89
N THR A 870 14.16 27.44 -20.40
CA THR A 870 12.74 27.82 -20.25
C THR A 870 11.89 26.91 -21.12
N THR A 871 11.27 25.90 -20.50
CA THR A 871 10.42 24.93 -21.19
C THR A 871 8.97 25.41 -21.30
N LEU A 872 8.48 25.51 -22.54
CA LEU A 872 7.07 25.73 -22.85
C LEU A 872 6.25 24.49 -22.53
N ARG A 873 5.00 24.69 -22.10
CA ARG A 873 4.03 23.60 -21.92
C ARG A 873 2.83 23.86 -22.82
N LEU A 874 2.48 22.87 -23.62
CA LEU A 874 1.33 22.90 -24.51
C LEU A 874 0.30 21.85 -24.12
N ALA A 875 -0.97 22.21 -24.25
CA ALA A 875 -2.09 21.29 -24.13
C ALA A 875 -3.20 21.66 -25.12
N VAL A 876 -4.02 20.68 -25.48
CA VAL A 876 -5.17 20.87 -26.38
C VAL A 876 -6.45 20.35 -25.76
N ARG A 877 -7.59 20.85 -26.23
CA ARG A 877 -8.93 20.45 -25.76
C ARG A 877 -9.99 20.60 -26.84
N ASN A 878 -11.07 19.84 -26.72
CA ASN A 878 -12.26 19.97 -27.55
C ASN A 878 -13.41 20.58 -26.77
N THR A 879 -13.89 21.76 -27.17
CA THR A 879 -14.99 22.46 -26.47
C THR A 879 -16.31 21.70 -26.49
N SER A 880 -16.57 20.90 -27.53
CA SER A 880 -17.79 20.07 -27.61
C SER A 880 -17.79 18.91 -26.60
N SER A 881 -16.67 18.66 -25.90
CA SER A 881 -16.59 17.71 -24.79
C SER A 881 -17.02 18.31 -23.44
N GLY A 882 -17.34 19.61 -23.40
CA GLY A 882 -17.76 20.35 -22.19
C GLY A 882 -16.67 21.28 -21.66
N SER A 883 -17.08 22.33 -20.93
CA SER A 883 -16.19 23.34 -20.35
C SER A 883 -15.17 22.78 -19.36
N ASP A 884 -15.46 21.61 -18.79
CA ASP A 884 -14.68 20.97 -17.74
C ASP A 884 -13.90 19.76 -18.31
N ALA A 885 -13.89 19.58 -19.64
CA ALA A 885 -13.13 18.50 -20.27
C ALA A 885 -11.63 18.65 -19.98
N PRO A 886 -10.92 17.56 -19.65
CA PRO A 886 -9.52 17.63 -19.26
C PRO A 886 -8.62 17.94 -20.45
N TRP A 887 -7.67 18.83 -20.21
CA TRP A 887 -6.60 19.16 -21.14
C TRP A 887 -5.76 17.92 -21.50
N GLN A 888 -5.46 17.75 -22.78
CA GLN A 888 -4.51 16.74 -23.25
C GLN A 888 -3.16 17.40 -23.49
N SER A 889 -2.15 17.03 -22.70
CA SER A 889 -0.77 17.50 -22.86
C SER A 889 -0.18 17.12 -24.21
N VAL A 890 0.63 18.03 -24.76
CA VAL A 890 1.42 17.85 -25.98
C VAL A 890 2.86 17.49 -25.60
N ALA A 891 3.48 16.56 -26.32
CA ALA A 891 4.85 16.13 -26.08
C ALA A 891 5.86 16.98 -26.87
N ALA A 892 7.09 17.12 -26.37
CA ALA A 892 8.20 17.60 -27.18
C ALA A 892 8.63 16.51 -28.17
N GLY A 893 8.97 16.89 -29.40
CA GLY A 893 9.50 15.98 -30.42
C GLY A 893 9.62 16.65 -31.79
N ASP A 894 10.09 15.90 -32.78
CA ASP A 894 10.08 16.29 -34.19
C ASP A 894 8.62 16.39 -34.66
N ALA A 895 8.18 17.61 -34.94
CA ALA A 895 6.83 17.92 -35.40
C ALA A 895 6.83 18.32 -36.89
N THR A 896 7.92 18.90 -37.40
CA THR A 896 8.05 19.27 -38.80
C THR A 896 9.50 19.35 -39.28
N SER A 897 9.74 18.87 -40.51
CA SER A 897 11.02 19.02 -41.21
C SER A 897 11.38 20.47 -41.59
N LEU A 898 10.53 21.45 -41.29
CA LEU A 898 10.79 22.87 -41.52
C LEU A 898 11.88 23.45 -40.60
N VAL A 899 12.08 22.85 -39.43
CA VAL A 899 13.06 23.29 -38.43
C VAL A 899 13.96 22.13 -38.02
N GLY A 900 15.11 22.46 -37.43
CA GLY A 900 16.09 21.47 -36.94
C GLY A 900 16.07 21.31 -35.41
N SER A 901 14.99 21.70 -34.75
CA SER A 901 14.78 21.45 -33.32
C SER A 901 14.06 20.12 -33.10
N ASN A 902 13.74 19.80 -31.84
CA ASN A 902 12.91 18.67 -31.40
C ASN A 902 12.48 18.87 -29.94
N SER A 903 12.41 20.13 -29.50
CA SER A 903 12.43 20.54 -28.09
C SER A 903 11.47 21.71 -27.87
N LEU A 904 10.88 21.78 -26.69
CA LEU A 904 10.08 22.92 -26.21
C LEU A 904 10.86 23.82 -25.23
N SER A 905 12.17 23.62 -25.08
CA SER A 905 13.03 24.40 -24.18
C SER A 905 13.86 25.44 -24.91
N ILE A 906 13.84 26.68 -24.41
CA ILE A 906 14.62 27.80 -24.92
C ILE A 906 15.87 28.03 -24.05
N ASN A 907 17.03 28.10 -24.69
CA ASN A 907 18.34 28.33 -24.12
C ASN A 907 18.69 29.82 -24.09
N VAL A 908 19.55 30.19 -23.13
CA VAL A 908 19.98 31.57 -22.87
C VAL A 908 21.49 31.59 -22.60
N PRO A 909 22.26 32.55 -23.18
CA PRO A 909 23.72 32.61 -23.03
C PRO A 909 24.19 32.60 -21.57
N LEU A 910 25.14 31.71 -21.29
CA LEU A 910 25.61 31.39 -19.93
C LEU A 910 26.36 32.53 -19.22
N GLU A 911 26.78 33.59 -19.91
CA GLU A 911 27.62 34.66 -19.35
C GLU A 911 26.84 35.81 -18.66
N SER A 912 25.51 35.77 -18.64
CA SER A 912 24.67 36.82 -18.06
C SER A 912 24.82 36.98 -16.53
N LYS A 913 24.73 38.22 -16.02
CA LYS A 913 24.78 38.51 -14.57
C LYS A 913 23.40 38.29 -13.91
N PRO A 914 23.31 37.88 -12.62
CA PRO A 914 22.02 37.65 -11.97
C PRO A 914 21.12 38.90 -11.85
N ILE A 915 21.72 40.10 -11.76
CA ILE A 915 21.04 41.39 -11.91
C ILE A 915 21.67 42.16 -13.08
N ASP A 916 20.85 42.63 -14.00
CA ASP A 916 21.24 43.57 -15.07
C ASP A 916 20.17 44.64 -15.33
N LYS A 917 20.44 45.57 -16.27
CA LYS A 917 19.58 46.71 -16.65
C LYS A 917 19.19 47.63 -15.47
N PHE A 918 20.00 47.65 -14.40
CA PHE A 918 19.76 48.49 -13.22
C PHE A 918 19.86 49.99 -13.56
N SER A 919 18.71 50.65 -13.56
CA SER A 919 18.51 52.08 -13.81
C SER A 919 17.62 52.73 -12.75
N LEU A 920 17.76 54.04 -12.64
CA LEU A 920 17.07 54.91 -11.70
C LEU A 920 16.54 56.10 -12.52
N ASP A 921 15.22 56.26 -12.62
CA ASP A 921 14.59 57.26 -13.48
C ASP A 921 13.30 57.79 -12.83
N PRO A 922 13.09 59.12 -12.73
CA PRO A 922 14.04 60.20 -13.04
C PRO A 922 15.21 60.27 -12.04
N ASN A 923 16.37 60.80 -12.46
CA ASN A 923 17.54 60.99 -11.60
C ASN A 923 18.36 62.20 -12.08
N PRO A 924 18.35 63.35 -11.36
CA PRO A 924 17.71 63.58 -10.07
C PRO A 924 16.18 63.49 -10.10
N PHE A 925 15.59 63.13 -8.96
CA PHE A 925 14.15 63.25 -8.73
C PHE A 925 13.84 64.33 -7.68
N THR A 926 12.62 64.87 -7.74
CA THR A 926 12.20 66.11 -7.08
C THR A 926 10.94 65.85 -6.24
N PRO A 927 11.07 65.23 -5.05
CA PRO A 927 9.92 64.83 -4.20
C PRO A 927 9.25 66.00 -3.45
N ASN A 928 8.91 67.08 -4.17
CA ASN A 928 8.42 68.37 -3.66
C ASN A 928 6.89 68.51 -3.61
N GLY A 929 6.13 67.58 -4.20
CA GLY A 929 4.68 67.56 -4.28
C GLY A 929 4.07 68.37 -5.45
N ASP A 930 4.85 68.74 -6.48
CA ASP A 930 4.34 69.47 -7.65
C ASP A 930 3.73 68.57 -8.76
N GLY A 931 3.83 67.24 -8.60
CA GLY A 931 3.33 66.24 -9.54
C GLY A 931 4.33 65.85 -10.63
N ILE A 932 5.53 66.41 -10.65
CA ILE A 932 6.58 66.15 -11.64
C ILE A 932 7.78 65.53 -10.93
N ASN A 933 8.18 64.33 -11.36
CA ASN A 933 9.35 63.61 -10.82
C ASN A 933 9.34 63.41 -9.29
N ASP A 934 8.16 63.37 -8.68
CA ASP A 934 7.93 63.22 -7.24
C ASP A 934 8.33 61.84 -6.68
N GLU A 935 8.33 60.82 -7.54
CA GLU A 935 8.77 59.46 -7.24
C GLU A 935 9.91 59.07 -8.20
N ILE A 936 10.86 58.28 -7.70
CA ILE A 936 11.84 57.60 -8.55
C ILE A 936 11.42 56.16 -8.81
N VAL A 937 11.58 55.69 -10.05
CA VAL A 937 11.37 54.30 -10.45
C VAL A 937 12.72 53.59 -10.55
N ILE A 938 12.91 52.63 -9.66
CA ILE A 938 14.05 51.72 -9.57
C ILE A 938 13.75 50.53 -10.49
N ARG A 939 14.40 50.45 -11.64
CA ARG A 939 14.16 49.40 -12.65
C ARG A 939 15.37 48.47 -12.75
N PHE A 940 15.15 47.17 -12.78
CA PHE A 940 16.19 46.16 -13.00
C PHE A 940 15.60 44.86 -13.56
N SER A 941 16.45 43.95 -14.03
CA SER A 941 16.06 42.63 -14.53
C SER A 941 16.78 41.55 -13.72
N ILE A 942 16.05 40.52 -13.29
CA ILE A 942 16.58 39.37 -12.56
C ILE A 942 16.71 38.17 -13.52
N PHE A 943 17.87 37.53 -13.51
CA PHE A 943 18.19 36.34 -14.30
C PHE A 943 18.68 35.20 -13.40
N LYS A 944 18.64 33.97 -13.93
CA LYS A 944 19.25 32.77 -13.32
C LYS A 944 18.75 32.37 -11.91
N ILE A 945 17.51 32.72 -11.55
CA ILE A 945 16.85 32.16 -10.36
C ILE A 945 15.75 31.19 -10.76
N THR A 946 15.78 29.97 -10.21
CA THR A 946 14.84 28.86 -10.51
C THR A 946 13.69 28.75 -9.49
N THR A 947 13.71 29.62 -8.49
CA THR A 947 12.79 29.72 -7.35
C THR A 947 12.69 31.21 -7.01
N SER A 948 11.56 31.66 -6.48
CA SER A 948 11.40 33.05 -6.06
C SER A 948 12.43 33.41 -4.99
N ARG A 949 13.18 34.51 -5.17
CA ARG A 949 14.26 34.93 -4.26
C ARG A 949 14.02 36.28 -3.63
N GLN A 950 14.58 36.45 -2.44
CA GLN A 950 14.51 37.69 -1.69
C GLN A 950 15.47 38.72 -2.31
N VAL A 951 14.90 39.81 -2.83
CA VAL A 951 15.63 41.01 -3.24
C VAL A 951 15.46 42.08 -2.16
N LYS A 952 16.59 42.65 -1.74
CA LYS A 952 16.63 43.80 -0.81
C LYS A 952 17.09 45.02 -1.59
N VAL A 953 16.24 46.04 -1.64
CA VAL A 953 16.62 47.37 -2.16
C VAL A 953 16.87 48.26 -0.96
N LYS A 954 18.04 48.89 -0.89
CA LYS A 954 18.42 49.79 0.20
C LYS A 954 18.90 51.10 -0.38
N ILE A 955 18.53 52.20 0.25
CA ILE A 955 19.04 53.53 -0.08
C ILE A 955 19.82 54.05 1.12
N PHE A 956 21.04 54.53 0.87
CA PHE A 956 21.96 55.04 1.87
C PHE A 956 22.31 56.49 1.59
N ALA A 957 22.47 57.29 2.64
CA ALA A 957 23.23 58.54 2.53
C ALA A 957 24.73 58.23 2.41
N LEU A 958 25.52 59.21 1.93
CA LEU A 958 26.97 59.04 1.74
C LEU A 958 27.77 58.80 3.05
N ASP A 959 27.15 59.02 4.21
CA ASP A 959 27.68 58.67 5.54
C ASP A 959 27.58 57.16 5.85
N GLY A 960 26.96 56.36 4.96
CA GLY A 960 26.72 54.93 5.13
C GLY A 960 25.43 54.58 5.88
N ARG A 961 24.63 55.58 6.29
CA ARG A 961 23.36 55.37 6.99
C ARG A 961 22.25 55.01 6.01
N SER A 962 21.58 53.87 6.22
CA SER A 962 20.40 53.49 5.43
C SER A 962 19.22 54.39 5.77
N VAL A 963 18.73 55.13 4.78
CA VAL A 963 17.58 56.04 4.90
C VAL A 963 16.27 55.35 4.54
N TRP A 964 16.29 54.36 3.66
CA TRP A 964 15.13 53.57 3.24
C TRP A 964 15.55 52.15 2.87
N GLU A 965 14.68 51.18 3.07
CA GLU A 965 14.84 49.82 2.54
C GLU A 965 13.49 49.19 2.22
N THR A 966 13.47 48.31 1.22
CA THR A 966 12.36 47.38 1.00
C THR A 966 12.88 45.99 0.69
N THR A 967 12.05 45.00 0.94
CA THR A 967 12.30 43.58 0.71
C THR A 967 11.13 43.02 -0.06
N GLN A 968 11.38 42.36 -1.18
CA GLN A 968 10.37 41.66 -1.96
C GLN A 968 10.88 40.26 -2.33
N ILE A 969 9.98 39.29 -2.37
CA ILE A 969 10.24 37.96 -2.93
C ILE A 969 9.83 38.05 -4.40
N LEU A 970 10.76 37.80 -5.31
CA LEU A 970 10.60 38.04 -6.75
C LEU A 970 11.13 36.86 -7.56
N ASP A 971 10.47 36.60 -8.68
CA ASP A 971 10.92 35.64 -9.71
C ASP A 971 11.82 36.30 -10.76
N SER A 972 12.34 35.53 -11.71
CA SER A 972 13.09 36.05 -12.85
C SER A 972 12.19 36.87 -13.77
N GLY A 973 12.64 38.07 -14.16
CA GLY A 973 11.86 38.97 -15.00
C GLY A 973 12.29 40.43 -14.89
N HIS A 974 11.46 41.33 -15.42
CA HIS A 974 11.62 42.77 -15.20
C HIS A 974 10.95 43.18 -13.89
N VAL A 975 11.63 44.04 -13.14
CA VAL A 975 11.18 44.55 -11.84
C VAL A 975 11.18 46.07 -11.86
N SER A 976 10.12 46.68 -11.32
CA SER A 976 10.04 48.11 -11.06
C SER A 976 9.56 48.35 -9.63
N ILE A 977 10.40 48.98 -8.82
CA ILE A 977 10.09 49.40 -7.44
C ILE A 977 10.07 50.94 -7.42
N ARG A 978 9.12 51.54 -6.72
CA ARG A 978 9.01 53.00 -6.60
C ARG A 978 9.46 53.49 -5.22
N TRP A 979 9.97 54.70 -5.17
CA TRP A 979 10.28 55.39 -3.91
C TRP A 979 9.91 56.88 -4.01
N SER A 980 9.16 57.37 -3.02
CA SER A 980 8.65 58.75 -2.89
C SER A 980 9.66 59.74 -2.26
N GLY A 981 10.88 59.30 -1.98
CA GLY A 981 11.88 60.11 -1.26
C GLY A 981 11.66 60.20 0.24
N GLU A 982 10.83 59.33 0.83
CA GLU A 982 10.58 59.27 2.26
C GLU A 982 11.51 58.28 2.98
N ASP A 983 11.99 58.67 4.15
CA ASP A 983 12.80 57.82 5.03
C ASP A 983 11.95 56.80 5.81
N ARG A 984 12.59 55.98 6.63
CA ARG A 984 11.93 54.98 7.51
C ARG A 984 10.89 55.59 8.48
N ASN A 985 10.87 56.90 8.69
CA ASN A 985 9.94 57.62 9.56
C ASN A 985 8.83 58.36 8.76
N GLY A 986 8.78 58.21 7.43
CA GLY A 986 7.86 58.94 6.55
C GLY A 986 8.26 60.40 6.32
N GLN A 987 9.51 60.78 6.59
CA GLN A 987 10.01 62.15 6.36
C GLN A 987 10.80 62.24 5.06
N LYS A 988 10.57 63.30 4.27
CA LYS A 988 11.28 63.53 3.01
C LYS A 988 12.78 63.72 3.26
N VAL A 989 13.62 62.97 2.51
CA VAL A 989 15.08 63.01 2.66
C VAL A 989 15.67 64.30 2.10
N ALA A 990 16.66 64.88 2.78
CA ALA A 990 17.26 66.15 2.37
C ALA A 990 17.87 66.09 0.95
N PRO A 991 17.84 67.18 0.16
CA PRO A 991 18.54 67.27 -1.12
C PRO A 991 20.01 66.88 -1.01
N GLY A 992 20.49 66.07 -1.95
CA GLY A 992 21.84 65.51 -1.91
C GLY A 992 22.02 64.24 -2.72
N LEU A 993 23.17 63.60 -2.54
CA LEU A 993 23.54 62.34 -3.17
C LEU A 993 23.32 61.16 -2.21
N TYR A 994 22.80 60.07 -2.78
CA TYR A 994 22.48 58.82 -2.10
C TYR A 994 22.98 57.63 -2.93
N LEU A 995 23.13 56.47 -2.30
CA LEU A 995 23.48 55.22 -2.97
C LEU A 995 22.27 54.28 -2.92
N CYS A 996 21.75 53.88 -4.09
CA CYS A 996 20.77 52.81 -4.19
C CYS A 996 21.51 51.48 -4.43
N GLN A 997 21.36 50.54 -3.49
CA GLN A 997 21.93 49.20 -3.52
C GLN A 997 20.83 48.16 -3.74
N LEU A 998 21.08 47.22 -4.64
CA LEU A 998 20.28 46.00 -4.84
C LEU A 998 21.11 44.81 -4.37
N ASP A 999 20.58 44.04 -3.42
CA ASP A 999 21.13 42.74 -3.01
C ASP A 999 20.14 41.63 -3.38
N LEU A 1000 20.59 40.64 -4.16
CA LEU A 1000 19.84 39.41 -4.47
C LEU A 1000 20.49 38.21 -3.77
N ASP A 1001 19.66 37.44 -3.06
CA ASP A 1001 20.08 36.24 -2.32
C ASP A 1001 20.06 34.99 -3.23
N VAL A 1002 21.22 34.36 -3.45
CA VAL A 1002 21.42 33.24 -4.39
C VAL A 1002 22.22 32.10 -3.76
N ASP A 1003 21.83 30.85 -4.06
CA ASP A 1003 22.48 29.67 -3.51
C ASP A 1003 23.84 29.37 -4.18
N ASN A 1004 24.91 29.76 -3.48
CA ASN A 1004 26.26 29.19 -3.50
C ASN A 1004 27.28 29.54 -4.61
N GLN A 1005 28.54 29.54 -4.16
CA GLN A 1005 29.85 29.60 -4.85
C GLN A 1005 30.18 30.76 -5.82
N ALA A 1006 29.21 31.47 -6.40
CA ALA A 1006 29.45 32.80 -6.96
C ALA A 1006 28.85 33.85 -6.01
N GLY A 1007 29.68 34.77 -5.52
CA GLY A 1007 29.28 35.72 -4.46
C GLY A 1007 28.03 36.52 -4.80
N GLY A 1008 27.23 36.85 -3.77
CA GLY A 1008 25.93 37.51 -3.90
C GLY A 1008 25.96 38.72 -4.85
N SER A 1009 24.94 38.82 -5.70
CA SER A 1009 24.88 39.82 -6.77
C SER A 1009 24.47 41.20 -6.23
N THR A 1010 25.37 41.88 -5.53
CA THR A 1010 25.18 43.27 -5.12
C THR A 1010 25.48 44.23 -6.28
N GLN A 1011 24.54 45.12 -6.58
CA GLN A 1011 24.71 46.20 -7.57
C GLN A 1011 24.38 47.56 -6.92
N THR A 1012 25.16 48.59 -7.23
CA THR A 1012 24.96 49.95 -6.68
C THR A 1012 24.88 50.99 -7.80
N ARG A 1013 24.01 52.00 -7.61
CA ARG A 1013 23.89 53.19 -8.46
C ARG A 1013 23.80 54.45 -7.62
N LEU A 1014 24.31 55.56 -8.15
CA LEU A 1014 24.17 56.88 -7.56
C LEU A 1014 22.76 57.40 -7.81
N LEU A 1015 22.10 57.82 -6.74
CA LEU A 1015 20.79 58.45 -6.74
C LEU A 1015 20.96 59.91 -6.33
N SER A 1016 20.28 60.84 -7.00
CA SER A 1016 20.31 62.26 -6.69
C SER A 1016 18.92 62.75 -6.30
N VAL A 1017 18.84 63.49 -5.20
CA VAL A 1017 17.62 64.16 -4.73
C VAL A 1017 17.84 65.67 -4.82
N ALA A 1018 16.95 66.39 -5.47
CA ALA A 1018 17.03 67.85 -5.58
C ALA A 1018 15.62 68.44 -5.53
N TYR A 1019 15.37 69.41 -4.65
CA TYR A 1019 14.15 70.21 -4.59
C TYR A 1019 14.35 71.42 -3.67
#